data_AF-A0A1V4MK98-F1
#
_entry.id   AF-A0A1V4MK98-F1
#
_cell.length_a   1.000
_cell.length_b   1.000
_cell.length_c   1.000
_cell.angle_alpha   90.00
_cell.angle_beta   90.00
_cell.angle_gamma   90.00
#
_symmetry.space_group_name_H-M   'P 1'
#
loop_
_entity.id
_entity.type
_entity.pdbx_description
1 polymer ?
#
loop_
_entity_poly.entity_id
_entity_poly.type
_entity_poly.pdbx_seq_one_letter_code
_entity_poly.pdbx_strand_id
1 'polypeptide(L)'
;MKILRVDMSTLTVTTEELSPDWLLIGGRGLIAKIMNREVPPETDPLEPGNKLVIAAGPLAGTMAPQMGRICFGCKSPLTRGIKKSNVGGPAAQKLDKLGIRAVIVEGAPEPGHWYLLKISKDGASLEPADAYIGMNNYRLVEELSKEYGKRPTFVTIGVAGERRYGAASIALGDMDGDPCRIAGRGGVGAVMGSKGLKAVVIDAENTGTVELADSAHFRETVREWVRIIRKDAGCQLFHTFGTPLAVSSLSMQGSMATRGYSEGRHEDFRKVSGEAIRDRLWERGGSMHACMPGCVVQCSIRYNGPDGQLLCSALEYEAISLLGTNLDITELDDIARLKHRCDDIGIDLIETGATLAVAVSGGRLRMGDAGGALKLLDEIEKGDGFGAILGQGVVETAKFLNVDRVPAFKGQGLPAHDGRAAKGIGVTYATSPMGADHNAGLTYKMPGRKTGQADNSLAFQIRAAACDTIGYCLNSVPGGQASLYGFFADLLNSRYGTSLAGNDVIEIAKQTLKDENTFNSGAEFSTIWEPYPAFYRTEPLPPTNRVFDVDDSEIRGIWDRMDAFREPRKIWEVRITSLPPLMIGAGVLSKIGGQAAALGMTRALFICDPTMKEMGRADEVIKRLEKHKVETVLFSDIEADPPIEEIDRLGDLYHREDCDGIIAMGGGSSMDAAKALSVRVTHEGHMSEFESLAGGTAKIRNPLPPVICIPTTSGTGSEANTYAVLSDHERGIKFIIMSELIVPKLAIIDPELTSTLPKRVTAETGIDALAHCIEGYTGTLMPYHPYYSALAFYGIKLVGSSLPKVCADPGDLQARTDMAMAAVYGGVSFTKGLGVGHSLGHVIGARYHISHGRAVTPSLLCFARFNEKACRQEFEDIAWTLNRSRNLEEGLLKLYEEIGAPTRFRDLGVPEEDLPRIAFEASKDVVNTVGNPAPVEERQLLELLRDFY
;
A
#
# COMPACT_ATOMS: atom_id res chain seq x y z
N MET A 1 -36.21 -8.74 4.97
CA MET A 1 -35.20 -8.92 3.90
C MET A 1 -35.55 -10.20 3.17
N LYS A 2 -35.30 -10.27 1.86
CA LYS A 2 -35.74 -11.39 1.01
C LYS A 2 -34.58 -12.04 0.28
N ILE A 3 -34.79 -13.28 -0.17
CA ILE A 3 -33.98 -13.95 -1.18
C ILE A 3 -34.82 -14.08 -2.45
N LEU A 4 -34.24 -13.72 -3.59
CA LEU A 4 -34.85 -13.92 -4.90
C LEU A 4 -34.37 -15.26 -5.46
N ARG A 5 -35.31 -16.15 -5.80
CA ARG A 5 -35.01 -17.44 -6.45
C ARG A 5 -35.37 -17.39 -7.92
N VAL A 6 -34.45 -17.86 -8.76
CA VAL A 6 -34.56 -17.87 -10.20
C VAL A 6 -34.31 -19.29 -10.68
N ASP A 7 -35.37 -20.02 -11.02
CA ASP A 7 -35.26 -21.36 -11.59
C ASP A 7 -35.27 -21.24 -13.11
N MET A 8 -34.11 -21.45 -13.70
CA MET A 8 -33.90 -21.34 -15.14
C MET A 8 -34.51 -22.51 -15.92
N SER A 9 -34.86 -23.62 -15.25
CA SER A 9 -35.50 -24.78 -15.91
C SER A 9 -36.98 -24.52 -16.17
N THR A 10 -37.63 -23.78 -15.27
CA THR A 10 -39.05 -23.40 -15.38
C THR A 10 -39.24 -21.94 -15.81
N LEU A 11 -38.15 -21.18 -15.90
CA LEU A 11 -38.12 -19.73 -16.15
C LEU A 11 -38.99 -18.96 -15.16
N THR A 12 -38.99 -19.40 -13.91
CA THR A 12 -39.77 -18.78 -12.84
C THR A 12 -38.89 -17.94 -11.92
N VAL A 13 -39.44 -16.82 -11.48
CA VAL A 13 -38.83 -15.95 -10.48
C VAL A 13 -39.75 -15.89 -9.27
N THR A 14 -39.25 -16.31 -8.12
CA THR A 14 -39.99 -16.31 -6.86
C THR A 14 -39.20 -15.60 -5.78
N THR A 15 -39.86 -15.26 -4.68
CA THR A 15 -39.23 -14.58 -3.56
C THR A 15 -39.55 -15.31 -2.28
N GLU A 16 -38.54 -15.50 -1.44
CA GLU A 16 -38.68 -16.07 -0.10
C GLU A 16 -38.18 -15.07 0.96
N GLU A 17 -38.74 -15.15 2.16
CA GLU A 17 -38.23 -14.35 3.28
C GLU A 17 -36.88 -14.91 3.74
N LEU A 18 -35.96 -14.00 4.06
CA LEU A 18 -34.65 -14.37 4.59
C LEU A 18 -34.83 -15.02 5.96
N SER A 19 -34.23 -16.19 6.15
CA SER A 19 -34.21 -16.87 7.46
C SER A 19 -33.70 -15.92 8.55
N PRO A 20 -34.33 -15.87 9.75
CA PRO A 20 -33.85 -15.07 10.87
C PRO A 20 -32.38 -15.34 11.23
N ASP A 21 -31.93 -16.60 11.12
CA ASP A 21 -30.55 -17.01 11.39
C ASP A 21 -29.53 -16.43 10.38
N TRP A 22 -30.01 -15.92 9.25
CA TRP A 22 -29.19 -15.35 8.18
C TRP A 22 -29.21 -13.82 8.17
N LEU A 23 -29.95 -13.18 9.08
CA LEU A 23 -30.15 -11.73 9.09
C LEU A 23 -28.81 -10.95 9.11
N LEU A 24 -27.87 -11.41 9.94
CA LEU A 24 -26.59 -10.76 10.23
C LEU A 24 -25.44 -11.22 9.32
N ILE A 25 -25.71 -12.15 8.39
CA ILE A 25 -24.69 -12.67 7.46
C ILE A 25 -25.08 -12.40 6.01
N GLY A 26 -24.10 -12.02 5.21
CA GLY A 26 -24.26 -11.81 3.77
C GLY A 26 -23.05 -12.38 3.05
N GLY A 27 -22.86 -11.91 1.82
CA GLY A 27 -21.65 -12.20 1.02
C GLY A 27 -21.16 -13.63 1.15
N ARG A 28 -19.90 -13.79 1.57
CA ARG A 28 -19.22 -15.10 1.73
C ARG A 28 -19.91 -16.04 2.72
N GLY A 29 -20.29 -15.55 3.90
CA GLY A 29 -20.96 -16.36 4.92
C GLY A 29 -22.31 -16.91 4.46
N LEU A 30 -23.11 -16.07 3.79
CA LEU A 30 -24.40 -16.52 3.26
C LEU A 30 -24.24 -17.52 2.11
N ILE A 31 -23.26 -17.30 1.22
CA ILE A 31 -22.88 -18.28 0.18
C ILE A 31 -22.54 -19.62 0.84
N ALA A 32 -21.67 -19.65 1.84
CA ALA A 32 -21.26 -20.89 2.50
C ALA A 32 -22.45 -21.64 3.11
N LYS A 33 -23.40 -20.92 3.75
CA LYS A 33 -24.63 -21.53 4.29
C LYS A 33 -25.53 -22.11 3.21
N ILE A 34 -25.77 -21.36 2.12
CA ILE A 34 -26.62 -21.82 1.02
C ILE A 34 -26.01 -23.04 0.33
N MET A 35 -24.71 -23.01 0.04
CA MET A 35 -24.02 -24.12 -0.61
C MET A 35 -24.11 -25.42 0.22
N ASN A 36 -23.83 -25.36 1.52
CA ASN A 36 -23.96 -26.54 2.39
C ASN A 36 -25.40 -27.07 2.51
N ARG A 37 -26.39 -26.18 2.46
CA ARG A 37 -27.79 -26.56 2.63
C ARG A 37 -28.42 -27.10 1.34
N GLU A 38 -28.02 -26.58 0.20
CA GLU A 38 -28.79 -26.73 -1.05
C GLU A 38 -28.02 -27.33 -2.23
N VAL A 39 -26.68 -27.48 -2.13
CA VAL A 39 -25.87 -28.03 -3.21
C VAL A 39 -25.13 -29.26 -2.70
N PRO A 40 -25.46 -30.48 -3.20
CA PRO A 40 -24.66 -31.66 -2.91
C PRO A 40 -23.19 -31.43 -3.30
N PRO A 41 -22.22 -31.63 -2.41
CA PRO A 41 -20.80 -31.35 -2.68
C PRO A 41 -20.21 -32.07 -3.90
N GLU A 42 -20.80 -33.19 -4.31
CA GLU A 42 -20.44 -34.02 -5.46
C GLU A 42 -20.96 -33.50 -6.82
N THR A 43 -21.91 -32.56 -6.82
CA THR A 43 -22.54 -31.95 -8.02
C THR A 43 -21.50 -31.49 -9.05
N ASP A 44 -21.67 -31.75 -10.35
CA ASP A 44 -20.76 -31.18 -11.35
C ASP A 44 -20.89 -29.63 -11.40
N PRO A 45 -19.79 -28.86 -11.42
CA PRO A 45 -19.87 -27.41 -11.37
C PRO A 45 -20.67 -26.73 -12.49
N LEU A 46 -20.83 -27.36 -13.65
CA LEU A 46 -21.53 -26.76 -14.79
C LEU A 46 -22.92 -27.35 -15.02
N GLU A 47 -23.35 -28.32 -14.21
CA GLU A 47 -24.66 -28.94 -14.36
C GLU A 47 -25.80 -28.12 -13.71
N PRO A 48 -27.08 -28.43 -14.01
CA PRO A 48 -28.23 -27.71 -13.47
C PRO A 48 -28.31 -27.70 -11.94
N GLY A 49 -27.79 -28.74 -11.27
CA GLY A 49 -27.82 -28.89 -9.81
C GLY A 49 -26.92 -27.90 -9.04
N ASN A 50 -25.87 -27.35 -9.68
CA ASN A 50 -25.06 -26.30 -9.05
C ASN A 50 -25.86 -24.99 -8.98
N LYS A 51 -25.53 -24.11 -8.03
CA LYS A 51 -26.20 -22.81 -7.87
C LYS A 51 -25.22 -21.67 -8.07
N LEU A 52 -25.69 -20.60 -8.70
CA LEU A 52 -25.04 -19.30 -8.65
C LEU A 52 -25.73 -18.45 -7.59
N VAL A 53 -24.98 -18.07 -6.56
CA VAL A 53 -25.46 -17.25 -5.45
C VAL A 53 -24.83 -15.86 -5.55
N ILE A 54 -25.65 -14.84 -5.73
CA ILE A 54 -25.24 -13.43 -5.74
C ILE A 54 -25.67 -12.83 -4.39
N ALA A 55 -24.73 -12.59 -3.48
CA ALA A 55 -25.01 -12.19 -2.10
C ALA A 55 -24.40 -10.83 -1.75
N ALA A 56 -25.26 -9.89 -1.34
CA ALA A 56 -24.84 -8.60 -0.79
C ALA A 56 -24.47 -8.74 0.70
N GLY A 57 -23.66 -7.82 1.20
CA GLY A 57 -23.39 -7.71 2.63
C GLY A 57 -24.58 -7.18 3.44
N PRO A 58 -24.72 -7.52 4.73
CA PRO A 58 -25.79 -7.05 5.61
C PRO A 58 -25.84 -5.54 5.83
N LEU A 59 -24.84 -4.79 5.41
CA LEU A 59 -24.76 -3.34 5.57
C LEU A 59 -24.73 -2.59 4.23
N ALA A 60 -24.96 -3.29 3.10
CA ALA A 60 -24.64 -2.75 1.79
C ALA A 60 -25.37 -1.45 1.45
N GLY A 61 -26.70 -1.41 1.53
CA GLY A 61 -27.51 -0.23 1.17
C GLY A 61 -27.45 0.94 2.15
N THR A 62 -26.63 0.84 3.20
CA THR A 62 -26.46 1.89 4.21
C THR A 62 -25.51 3.00 3.73
N MET A 63 -25.38 4.06 4.53
CA MET A 63 -24.40 5.14 4.31
C MET A 63 -23.02 4.84 4.93
N ALA A 64 -22.81 3.63 5.47
CA ALA A 64 -21.51 3.27 6.01
C ALA A 64 -20.48 3.17 4.87
N PRO A 65 -19.28 3.75 5.07
CA PRO A 65 -18.31 3.82 4.00
C PRO A 65 -17.76 2.42 3.71
N GLN A 66 -17.40 2.19 2.44
CA GLN A 66 -16.83 0.93 1.94
C GLN A 66 -17.67 -0.35 2.10
N MET A 67 -18.95 -0.24 2.46
CA MET A 67 -19.87 -1.38 2.61
C MET A 67 -20.52 -1.85 1.30
N GLY A 68 -20.04 -1.43 0.13
CA GLY A 68 -20.66 -1.74 -1.16
C GLY A 68 -20.26 -3.07 -1.79
N ARG A 69 -19.59 -3.99 -1.08
CA ARG A 69 -19.08 -5.23 -1.70
C ARG A 69 -20.18 -6.28 -1.86
N ILE A 70 -20.15 -6.96 -3.00
CA ILE A 70 -21.01 -8.09 -3.34
C ILE A 70 -20.16 -9.33 -3.62
N CYS A 71 -20.71 -10.50 -3.33
CA CYS A 71 -20.05 -11.78 -3.55
C CYS A 71 -20.85 -12.65 -4.53
N PHE A 72 -20.13 -13.32 -5.42
CA PHE A 72 -20.65 -14.36 -6.31
C PHE A 72 -20.11 -15.71 -5.85
N GLY A 73 -20.97 -16.69 -5.62
CA GLY A 73 -20.58 -17.99 -5.10
C GLY A 73 -21.24 -19.16 -5.81
N CYS A 74 -20.52 -20.27 -5.87
CA CYS A 74 -20.93 -21.52 -6.51
C CYS A 74 -19.96 -22.66 -6.11
N LYS A 75 -20.22 -23.89 -6.57
CA LYS A 75 -19.14 -24.87 -6.74
C LYS A 75 -18.33 -24.48 -7.98
N SER A 76 -17.02 -24.36 -7.84
CA SER A 76 -16.14 -23.84 -8.90
C SER A 76 -15.84 -24.89 -9.97
N PRO A 77 -15.90 -24.55 -11.28
CA PRO A 77 -15.39 -25.43 -12.33
C PRO A 77 -13.86 -25.52 -12.32
N LEU A 78 -13.17 -24.51 -11.79
CA LEU A 78 -11.71 -24.44 -11.75
C LEU A 78 -11.14 -25.24 -10.57
N THR A 79 -11.65 -24.99 -9.35
CA THR A 79 -11.12 -25.62 -8.13
C THR A 79 -11.88 -26.87 -7.71
N ARG A 80 -13.08 -27.12 -8.26
CA ARG A 80 -14.00 -28.21 -7.85
C ARG A 80 -14.47 -28.14 -6.38
N GLY A 81 -14.19 -27.05 -5.68
CA GLY A 81 -14.66 -26.77 -4.32
C GLY A 81 -15.62 -25.59 -4.27
N ILE A 82 -15.94 -25.14 -3.06
CA ILE A 82 -16.69 -23.90 -2.86
C ILE A 82 -15.87 -22.69 -3.32
N LYS A 83 -16.54 -21.73 -3.95
CA LYS A 83 -15.93 -20.46 -4.33
C LYS A 83 -16.77 -19.30 -3.89
N LYS A 84 -16.07 -18.23 -3.51
CA LYS A 84 -16.59 -16.87 -3.47
C LYS A 84 -15.66 -15.96 -4.27
N SER A 85 -16.22 -15.14 -5.14
CA SER A 85 -15.55 -14.05 -5.84
C SER A 85 -16.18 -12.72 -5.42
N ASN A 86 -15.36 -11.76 -4.98
CA ASN A 86 -15.82 -10.52 -4.32
C ASN A 86 -15.49 -9.30 -5.18
N VAL A 87 -16.43 -8.37 -5.28
CA VAL A 87 -16.32 -7.22 -6.20
C VAL A 87 -17.02 -5.99 -5.63
N GLY A 88 -16.58 -4.81 -6.08
CA GLY A 88 -17.17 -3.52 -5.76
C GLY A 88 -18.29 -3.11 -6.73
N GLY A 89 -18.47 -1.80 -6.93
CA GLY A 89 -19.55 -1.24 -7.72
C GLY A 89 -20.86 -1.00 -6.94
N PRO A 90 -21.94 -0.57 -7.61
CA PRO A 90 -23.19 -0.19 -6.95
C PRO A 90 -24.14 -1.36 -6.65
N ALA A 91 -23.87 -2.57 -7.17
CA ALA A 91 -24.84 -3.67 -7.20
C ALA A 91 -25.33 -4.09 -5.80
N ALA A 92 -24.43 -4.24 -4.83
CA ALA A 92 -24.78 -4.64 -3.47
C ALA A 92 -25.79 -3.67 -2.83
N GLN A 93 -25.52 -2.37 -2.98
CA GLN A 93 -26.35 -1.30 -2.44
C GLN A 93 -27.74 -1.26 -3.08
N LYS A 94 -27.80 -1.48 -4.40
CA LYS A 94 -29.07 -1.48 -5.13
C LYS A 94 -29.94 -2.67 -4.73
N LEU A 95 -29.37 -3.88 -4.62
CA LEU A 95 -30.12 -5.05 -4.12
C LEU A 95 -30.65 -4.83 -2.71
N ASP A 96 -29.83 -4.28 -1.81
CA ASP A 96 -30.23 -4.06 -0.42
C ASP A 96 -31.33 -3.00 -0.30
N LYS A 97 -31.30 -1.94 -1.13
CA LYS A 97 -32.39 -0.94 -1.24
C LYS A 97 -33.70 -1.53 -1.78
N LEU A 98 -33.61 -2.57 -2.61
CA LEU A 98 -34.75 -3.37 -3.08
C LEU A 98 -35.22 -4.39 -2.03
N GLY A 99 -34.59 -4.44 -0.85
CA GLY A 99 -34.91 -5.38 0.22
C GLY A 99 -34.44 -6.81 -0.03
N ILE A 100 -33.50 -7.01 -0.96
CA ILE A 100 -32.97 -8.31 -1.39
C ILE A 100 -31.58 -8.51 -0.80
N ARG A 101 -31.38 -9.60 -0.04
CA ARG A 101 -30.07 -9.98 0.50
C ARG A 101 -29.26 -10.81 -0.51
N ALA A 102 -29.94 -11.72 -1.21
CA ALA A 102 -29.30 -12.59 -2.19
C ALA A 102 -30.24 -12.93 -3.35
N VAL A 103 -29.62 -13.23 -4.49
CA VAL A 103 -30.26 -13.87 -5.65
C VAL A 103 -29.65 -15.25 -5.80
N ILE A 104 -30.48 -16.28 -5.89
CA ILE A 104 -30.08 -17.67 -6.12
C ILE A 104 -30.60 -18.08 -7.50
N VAL A 105 -29.67 -18.40 -8.40
CA VAL A 105 -29.98 -18.91 -9.73
C VAL A 105 -29.68 -20.41 -9.77
N GLU A 106 -30.68 -21.18 -10.14
CA GLU A 106 -30.65 -22.64 -10.19
C GLU A 106 -31.24 -23.17 -11.50
N GLY A 107 -31.07 -24.46 -11.76
CA GLY A 107 -31.57 -25.09 -12.98
C GLY A 107 -30.74 -24.74 -14.22
N ALA A 108 -31.32 -24.90 -15.41
CA ALA A 108 -30.78 -24.41 -16.68
C ALA A 108 -31.91 -24.37 -17.71
N PRO A 109 -31.92 -23.40 -18.65
CA PRO A 109 -32.94 -23.33 -19.69
C PRO A 109 -32.67 -24.36 -20.79
N GLU A 110 -33.57 -24.44 -21.77
CA GLU A 110 -33.33 -25.22 -22.98
C GLU A 110 -32.02 -24.75 -23.68
N PRO A 111 -31.18 -25.68 -24.17
CA PRO A 111 -29.91 -25.32 -24.80
C PRO A 111 -30.08 -24.34 -25.95
N GLY A 112 -29.26 -23.30 -25.97
CA GLY A 112 -29.27 -22.27 -27.02
C GLY A 112 -30.09 -21.03 -26.69
N HIS A 113 -30.90 -21.07 -25.63
CA HIS A 113 -31.65 -19.91 -25.15
C HIS A 113 -30.95 -19.21 -23.99
N TRP A 114 -30.95 -17.89 -24.05
CA TRP A 114 -30.32 -16.98 -23.10
C TRP A 114 -31.34 -16.01 -22.53
N TYR A 115 -31.13 -15.64 -21.27
CA TYR A 115 -32.02 -14.74 -20.55
C TYR A 115 -31.24 -13.66 -19.83
N LEU A 116 -31.92 -12.57 -19.54
CA LEU A 116 -31.48 -11.56 -18.59
C LEU A 116 -32.48 -11.50 -17.44
N LEU A 117 -31.97 -11.30 -16.23
CA LEU A 117 -32.79 -11.12 -15.04
C LEU A 117 -32.92 -9.63 -14.75
N LYS A 118 -34.14 -9.08 -14.84
CA LYS A 118 -34.43 -7.71 -14.45
C LYS A 118 -34.95 -7.70 -13.01
N ILE A 119 -34.38 -6.83 -12.18
CA ILE A 119 -34.77 -6.65 -10.77
C ILE A 119 -35.05 -5.16 -10.54
N SER A 120 -36.26 -4.86 -10.07
CA SER A 120 -36.69 -3.49 -9.78
C SER A 120 -37.61 -3.45 -8.55
N LYS A 121 -38.04 -2.25 -8.16
CA LYS A 121 -39.02 -2.07 -7.08
C LYS A 121 -40.36 -2.77 -7.37
N ASP A 122 -40.68 -2.95 -8.65
CA ASP A 122 -41.95 -3.53 -9.12
C ASP A 122 -41.90 -5.08 -9.15
N GLY A 123 -40.74 -5.66 -8.84
CA GLY A 123 -40.50 -7.10 -8.84
C GLY A 123 -39.32 -7.49 -9.73
N ALA A 124 -39.23 -8.79 -10.03
CA ALA A 124 -38.19 -9.34 -10.89
C ALA A 124 -38.77 -10.28 -11.94
N SER A 125 -38.16 -10.29 -13.12
CA SER A 125 -38.61 -11.06 -14.29
C SER A 125 -37.41 -11.53 -15.13
N LEU A 126 -37.60 -12.64 -15.84
CA LEU A 126 -36.68 -13.10 -16.88
C LEU A 126 -37.16 -12.59 -18.23
N GLU A 127 -36.26 -12.00 -18.99
CA GLU A 127 -36.50 -11.52 -20.36
C GLU A 127 -35.56 -12.26 -21.32
N PRO A 128 -36.00 -12.64 -22.55
CA PRO A 128 -35.12 -13.26 -23.54
C PRO A 128 -33.92 -12.36 -23.87
N ALA A 129 -32.74 -12.96 -23.97
CA ALA A 129 -31.46 -12.29 -24.19
C ALA A 129 -30.68 -12.88 -25.37
N ASP A 130 -31.33 -13.66 -26.24
CA ASP A 130 -30.70 -14.29 -27.41
C ASP A 130 -30.05 -13.26 -28.35
N ALA A 131 -30.57 -12.04 -28.39
CA ALA A 131 -30.01 -10.94 -29.17
C ALA A 131 -28.60 -10.51 -28.71
N TYR A 132 -28.20 -10.86 -27.48
CA TYR A 132 -26.94 -10.46 -26.85
C TYR A 132 -25.85 -11.54 -26.93
N ILE A 133 -26.15 -12.71 -27.49
CA ILE A 133 -25.19 -13.80 -27.66
C ILE A 133 -23.97 -13.32 -28.46
N GLY A 134 -22.77 -13.69 -28.00
CA GLY A 134 -21.51 -13.31 -28.66
C GLY A 134 -21.05 -11.88 -28.36
N MET A 135 -21.82 -11.08 -27.62
CA MET A 135 -21.38 -9.75 -27.20
C MET A 135 -20.48 -9.84 -25.96
N ASN A 136 -19.33 -9.18 -26.03
CA ASN A 136 -18.48 -8.92 -24.89
C ASN A 136 -19.02 -7.81 -23.98
N ASN A 137 -18.43 -7.67 -22.79
CA ASN A 137 -18.98 -6.86 -21.71
C ASN A 137 -19.15 -5.38 -22.07
N TYR A 138 -18.19 -4.73 -22.74
CA TYR A 138 -18.30 -3.29 -23.04
C TYR A 138 -19.43 -3.03 -24.04
N ARG A 139 -19.48 -3.80 -25.13
CA ARG A 139 -20.57 -3.71 -26.13
C ARG A 139 -21.93 -4.07 -25.51
N LEU A 140 -21.98 -5.12 -24.69
CA LEU A 140 -23.20 -5.56 -24.02
C LEU A 140 -23.76 -4.47 -23.11
N VAL A 141 -22.92 -3.85 -22.28
CA VAL A 141 -23.33 -2.75 -21.40
C VAL A 141 -23.77 -1.53 -22.20
N GLU A 142 -23.14 -1.24 -23.34
CA GLU A 142 -23.59 -0.17 -24.23
C GLU A 142 -25.03 -0.41 -24.74
N GLU A 143 -25.33 -1.62 -25.22
CA GLU A 143 -26.67 -1.98 -25.70
C GLU A 143 -27.70 -2.00 -24.57
N LEU A 144 -27.38 -2.61 -23.42
CA LEU A 144 -28.26 -2.60 -22.25
C LEU A 144 -28.51 -1.17 -21.75
N SER A 145 -27.54 -0.27 -21.86
CA SER A 145 -27.72 1.14 -21.51
C SER A 145 -28.65 1.89 -22.46
N LYS A 146 -28.73 1.48 -23.73
CA LYS A 146 -29.69 2.04 -24.70
C LYS A 146 -31.12 1.59 -24.37
N GLU A 147 -31.29 0.35 -23.92
CA GLU A 147 -32.59 -0.23 -23.60
C GLU A 147 -33.12 0.18 -22.22
N TYR A 148 -32.29 0.06 -21.17
CA TYR A 148 -32.70 0.26 -19.77
C TYR A 148 -32.23 1.60 -19.19
N GLY A 149 -31.48 2.40 -19.94
CA GLY A 149 -30.86 3.63 -19.47
C GLY A 149 -29.58 3.39 -18.67
N LYS A 150 -28.95 4.49 -18.21
CA LYS A 150 -27.66 4.46 -17.51
C LYS A 150 -27.74 4.35 -15.98
N ARG A 151 -28.95 4.49 -15.42
CA ARG A 151 -29.16 4.49 -13.97
C ARG A 151 -29.11 3.09 -13.36
N PRO A 152 -29.58 2.00 -14.00
CA PRO A 152 -29.41 0.64 -13.51
C PRO A 152 -27.92 0.25 -13.41
N THR A 153 -27.63 -0.80 -12.63
CA THR A 153 -26.31 -1.45 -12.68
C THR A 153 -26.46 -2.78 -13.37
N PHE A 154 -25.54 -3.06 -14.28
CA PHE A 154 -25.49 -4.29 -15.04
C PHE A 154 -24.45 -5.25 -14.43
N VAL A 155 -24.86 -6.50 -14.26
CA VAL A 155 -23.99 -7.64 -13.97
C VAL A 155 -23.98 -8.49 -15.23
N THR A 156 -22.82 -8.77 -15.81
CA THR A 156 -22.71 -9.31 -17.16
C THR A 156 -21.64 -10.39 -17.26
N ILE A 157 -21.80 -11.26 -18.25
CA ILE A 157 -20.74 -12.15 -18.72
C ILE A 157 -20.44 -11.87 -20.18
N GLY A 158 -19.16 -11.92 -20.53
CA GLY A 158 -18.70 -11.91 -21.92
C GLY A 158 -18.72 -13.31 -22.53
N VAL A 159 -18.10 -13.46 -23.69
CA VAL A 159 -18.09 -14.75 -24.41
C VAL A 159 -17.37 -15.87 -23.67
N ALA A 160 -16.44 -15.57 -22.76
CA ALA A 160 -15.82 -16.61 -21.92
C ALA A 160 -16.83 -17.28 -20.99
N GLY A 161 -17.79 -16.51 -20.43
CA GLY A 161 -18.89 -17.07 -19.65
C GLY A 161 -19.84 -17.89 -20.51
N GLU A 162 -20.18 -17.41 -21.72
CA GLU A 162 -21.02 -18.15 -22.67
C GLU A 162 -20.46 -19.52 -23.01
N ARG A 163 -19.14 -19.59 -23.19
CA ARG A 163 -18.41 -20.83 -23.47
C ARG A 163 -18.10 -21.69 -22.26
N ARG A 164 -18.51 -21.24 -21.06
CA ARG A 164 -18.33 -21.96 -19.80
C ARG A 164 -16.87 -22.30 -19.51
N TYR A 165 -15.98 -21.36 -19.80
CA TYR A 165 -14.55 -21.49 -19.54
C TYR A 165 -14.23 -21.48 -18.05
N GLY A 166 -13.39 -22.41 -17.58
CA GLY A 166 -12.99 -22.49 -16.17
C GLY A 166 -12.45 -21.17 -15.58
N ALA A 167 -11.84 -20.31 -16.40
CA ALA A 167 -11.34 -18.99 -16.01
C ALA A 167 -12.35 -17.83 -16.20
N ALA A 168 -13.59 -18.10 -16.60
CA ALA A 168 -14.58 -17.05 -16.90
C ALA A 168 -15.01 -16.25 -15.65
N SER A 169 -15.10 -14.94 -15.81
CA SER A 169 -15.46 -13.98 -14.78
C SER A 169 -16.83 -13.34 -15.01
N ILE A 170 -17.31 -12.63 -13.99
CA ILE A 170 -18.51 -11.78 -14.08
C ILE A 170 -18.09 -10.31 -13.96
N ALA A 171 -18.57 -9.46 -14.86
CA ALA A 171 -18.28 -8.02 -14.91
C ALA A 171 -19.45 -7.19 -14.39
N LEU A 172 -19.14 -6.16 -13.62
CA LEU A 172 -20.09 -5.20 -13.06
C LEU A 172 -19.68 -3.78 -13.42
N GLY A 173 -20.68 -2.93 -13.63
CA GLY A 173 -20.48 -1.49 -13.81
C GLY A 173 -19.86 -0.85 -12.56
N ASP A 174 -18.93 0.08 -12.76
CA ASP A 174 -18.47 1.01 -11.73
C ASP A 174 -19.48 2.17 -11.50
N MET A 175 -19.03 3.28 -10.93
CA MET A 175 -19.87 4.46 -10.69
C MET A 175 -20.32 5.18 -11.96
N ASP A 176 -19.53 5.06 -13.03
CA ASP A 176 -19.77 5.68 -14.32
C ASP A 176 -20.41 4.69 -15.32
N GLY A 177 -20.61 3.44 -14.89
CA GLY A 177 -21.23 2.36 -15.66
C GLY A 177 -20.22 1.52 -16.47
N ASP A 178 -18.92 1.75 -16.32
CA ASP A 178 -17.87 1.00 -17.01
C ASP A 178 -17.80 -0.44 -16.44
N PRO A 179 -17.92 -1.52 -17.25
CA PRO A 179 -17.91 -2.92 -16.78
C PRO A 179 -16.54 -3.43 -16.32
N CYS A 180 -15.77 -2.61 -15.60
CA CYS A 180 -14.41 -2.90 -15.17
C CYS A 180 -14.33 -3.50 -13.74
N ARG A 181 -15.46 -3.74 -13.07
CA ARG A 181 -15.50 -4.35 -11.72
C ARG A 181 -15.72 -5.83 -11.86
N ILE A 182 -14.66 -6.61 -11.66
CA ILE A 182 -14.66 -8.02 -12.04
C ILE A 182 -14.72 -8.92 -10.79
N ALA A 183 -15.76 -9.76 -10.73
CA ALA A 183 -15.74 -10.96 -9.90
C ALA A 183 -14.96 -12.04 -10.68
N GLY A 184 -13.63 -11.95 -10.62
CA GLY A 184 -12.72 -12.69 -11.49
C GLY A 184 -12.66 -14.18 -11.22
N ARG A 185 -12.34 -14.53 -9.97
CA ARG A 185 -11.65 -15.78 -9.71
C ARG A 185 -12.59 -16.99 -9.60
N GLY A 186 -12.11 -18.14 -10.08
CA GLY A 186 -12.70 -19.46 -9.85
C GLY A 186 -13.87 -19.84 -10.75
N GLY A 187 -14.02 -19.17 -11.90
CA GLY A 187 -14.96 -19.61 -12.93
C GLY A 187 -16.43 -19.30 -12.63
N VAL A 188 -16.71 -18.28 -11.81
CA VAL A 188 -18.09 -17.89 -11.48
C VAL A 188 -18.88 -17.46 -12.73
N GLY A 189 -18.20 -16.89 -13.75
CA GLY A 189 -18.82 -16.52 -15.03
C GLY A 189 -19.24 -17.74 -15.85
N ALA A 190 -18.54 -18.85 -15.73
CA ALA A 190 -18.89 -20.10 -16.40
C ALA A 190 -20.16 -20.72 -15.83
N VAL A 191 -20.34 -20.63 -14.51
CA VAL A 191 -21.56 -21.08 -13.84
C VAL A 191 -22.72 -20.17 -14.23
N MET A 192 -22.54 -18.85 -14.25
CA MET A 192 -23.58 -17.94 -14.76
C MET A 192 -23.98 -18.27 -16.21
N GLY A 193 -23.01 -18.56 -17.07
CA GLY A 193 -23.26 -19.00 -18.44
C GLY A 193 -23.90 -20.39 -18.55
N SER A 194 -23.59 -21.33 -17.64
CA SER A 194 -24.23 -22.65 -17.64
C SER A 194 -25.71 -22.60 -17.26
N LYS A 195 -26.11 -21.55 -16.53
CA LYS A 195 -27.51 -21.21 -16.25
C LYS A 195 -28.21 -20.47 -17.38
N GLY A 196 -27.55 -20.22 -18.52
CA GLY A 196 -28.11 -19.46 -19.63
C GLY A 196 -28.44 -18.00 -19.27
N LEU A 197 -27.80 -17.46 -18.24
CA LEU A 197 -28.04 -16.09 -17.76
C LEU A 197 -26.95 -15.16 -18.31
N LYS A 198 -27.32 -14.31 -19.27
CA LYS A 198 -26.39 -13.40 -19.95
C LYS A 198 -26.12 -12.13 -19.13
N ALA A 199 -27.13 -11.62 -18.44
CA ALA A 199 -27.03 -10.42 -17.64
C ALA A 199 -28.02 -10.37 -16.47
N VAL A 200 -27.74 -9.53 -15.48
CA VAL A 200 -28.68 -9.08 -14.45
C VAL A 200 -28.75 -7.56 -14.48
N VAL A 201 -29.95 -7.01 -14.65
CA VAL A 201 -30.23 -5.58 -14.60
C VAL A 201 -30.80 -5.25 -13.24
N ILE A 202 -30.11 -4.43 -12.46
CA ILE A 202 -30.52 -4.05 -11.10
C ILE A 202 -30.86 -2.57 -11.08
N ASP A 203 -32.15 -2.28 -10.96
CA ASP A 203 -32.69 -0.93 -10.90
C ASP A 203 -33.33 -0.65 -9.53
N ALA A 204 -32.67 0.20 -8.74
CA ALA A 204 -33.16 0.66 -7.45
C ALA A 204 -33.66 2.12 -7.50
N GLU A 205 -34.03 2.61 -8.68
CA GLU A 205 -34.69 3.91 -8.76
C GLU A 205 -36.00 3.94 -7.96
N ASN A 206 -36.28 5.10 -7.38
CA ASN A 206 -37.49 5.36 -6.61
C ASN A 206 -37.66 4.44 -5.36
N THR A 207 -36.59 3.81 -4.88
CA THR A 207 -36.56 3.14 -3.57
C THR A 207 -36.21 4.14 -2.46
N GLY A 208 -36.72 3.91 -1.25
CA GLY A 208 -36.37 4.69 -0.06
C GLY A 208 -34.95 4.42 0.46
N THR A 209 -34.61 5.06 1.57
CA THR A 209 -33.41 4.71 2.36
C THR A 209 -33.65 3.42 3.12
N VAL A 210 -32.59 2.65 3.35
CA VAL A 210 -32.66 1.45 4.20
C VAL A 210 -33.06 1.82 5.64
N GLU A 211 -33.84 0.95 6.27
CA GLU A 211 -34.28 1.12 7.67
C GLU A 211 -33.13 0.88 8.65
N LEU A 212 -33.06 1.71 9.69
CA LEU A 212 -32.09 1.62 10.78
C LEU A 212 -32.84 1.61 12.12
N ALA A 213 -32.59 0.60 12.95
CA ALA A 213 -33.12 0.53 14.30
C ALA A 213 -32.66 1.69 15.20
N ASP A 214 -31.40 2.11 15.05
CA ASP A 214 -30.81 3.27 15.74
C ASP A 214 -30.00 4.13 14.77
N SER A 215 -30.65 5.12 14.18
CA SER A 215 -30.03 6.04 13.23
C SER A 215 -29.03 7.03 13.87
N ALA A 216 -29.14 7.30 15.18
CA ALA A 216 -28.27 8.25 15.86
C ALA A 216 -26.90 7.63 16.12
N HIS A 217 -26.90 6.44 16.72
CA HIS A 217 -25.69 5.65 16.94
C HIS A 217 -25.00 5.33 15.61
N PHE A 218 -25.76 4.90 14.58
CA PHE A 218 -25.21 4.62 13.25
C PHE A 218 -24.38 5.78 12.69
N ARG A 219 -24.92 7.01 12.76
CA ARG A 219 -24.25 8.21 12.23
C ARG A 219 -23.00 8.57 13.04
N GLU A 220 -23.03 8.36 14.35
CA GLU A 220 -21.86 8.57 15.20
C GLU A 220 -20.74 7.58 14.88
N THR A 221 -21.06 6.28 14.82
CA THR A 221 -20.14 5.20 14.43
C THR A 221 -19.51 5.47 13.06
N VAL A 222 -20.32 5.83 12.06
CA VAL A 222 -19.84 6.17 10.71
C VAL A 222 -18.94 7.40 10.74
N ARG A 223 -19.33 8.47 11.44
CA ARG A 223 -18.53 9.70 11.50
C ARG A 223 -17.16 9.44 12.09
N GLU A 224 -17.09 8.64 13.15
CA GLU A 224 -15.81 8.29 13.77
C GLU A 224 -14.96 7.40 12.88
N TRP A 225 -15.56 6.40 12.23
CA TRP A 225 -14.83 5.54 11.29
C TRP A 225 -14.27 6.30 10.09
N VAL A 226 -15.03 7.26 9.55
CA VAL A 226 -14.55 8.14 8.47
C VAL A 226 -13.33 8.95 8.91
N ARG A 227 -13.30 9.45 10.16
CA ARG A 227 -12.13 10.15 10.69
C ARG A 227 -10.92 9.21 10.78
N ILE A 228 -11.12 7.98 11.23
CA ILE A 228 -10.06 6.97 11.30
C ILE A 228 -9.47 6.69 9.91
N ILE A 229 -10.31 6.41 8.90
CA ILE A 229 -9.85 6.12 7.52
C ILE A 229 -9.10 7.31 6.92
N ARG A 230 -9.59 8.53 7.12
CA ARG A 230 -8.94 9.75 6.58
C ARG A 230 -7.58 10.04 7.22
N LYS A 231 -7.30 9.47 8.38
CA LYS A 231 -6.01 9.62 9.10
C LYS A 231 -5.12 8.38 8.97
N ASP A 232 -5.61 7.29 8.37
CA ASP A 232 -4.85 6.06 8.23
C ASP A 232 -3.87 6.15 7.05
N ALA A 233 -2.57 6.04 7.34
CA ALA A 233 -1.50 6.15 6.34
C ALA A 233 -1.67 5.15 5.17
N GLY A 234 -2.07 3.91 5.45
CA GLY A 234 -2.29 2.90 4.40
C GLY A 234 -3.42 3.30 3.46
N CYS A 235 -4.54 3.79 4.01
CA CYS A 235 -5.65 4.30 3.22
C CYS A 235 -5.27 5.53 2.39
N GLN A 236 -4.44 6.44 2.90
CA GLN A 236 -3.96 7.60 2.13
C GLN A 236 -3.01 7.21 0.99
N LEU A 237 -2.15 6.21 1.20
CA LEU A 237 -1.30 5.68 0.14
C LEU A 237 -2.13 5.00 -0.96
N PHE A 238 -3.17 4.25 -0.60
CA PHE A 238 -4.10 3.69 -1.59
C PHE A 238 -4.87 4.76 -2.35
N HIS A 239 -5.27 5.86 -1.71
CA HIS A 239 -5.89 7.00 -2.40
C HIS A 239 -4.93 7.62 -3.43
N THR A 240 -3.64 7.67 -3.11
CA THR A 240 -2.64 8.33 -3.95
C THR A 240 -2.17 7.48 -5.12
N PHE A 241 -1.88 6.20 -4.88
CA PHE A 241 -1.21 5.33 -5.87
C PHE A 241 -2.09 4.16 -6.33
N GLY A 242 -3.29 3.99 -5.77
CA GLY A 242 -4.09 2.80 -5.96
C GLY A 242 -3.41 1.55 -5.38
N THR A 243 -3.86 0.36 -5.79
CA THR A 243 -3.14 -0.87 -5.46
C THR A 243 -1.74 -0.97 -6.08
N PRO A 244 -1.40 -0.30 -7.21
CA PRO A 244 -0.03 -0.25 -7.72
C PRO A 244 1.05 0.30 -6.78
N LEU A 245 0.67 0.95 -5.67
CA LEU A 245 1.53 1.15 -4.47
C LEU A 245 2.37 -0.09 -4.13
N ALA A 246 1.80 -1.28 -4.30
CA ALA A 246 2.44 -2.54 -3.95
C ALA A 246 3.64 -2.88 -4.85
N VAL A 247 3.74 -2.35 -6.07
CA VAL A 247 4.81 -2.69 -7.02
C VAL A 247 6.19 -2.48 -6.40
N SER A 248 6.45 -1.29 -5.87
CA SER A 248 7.76 -0.94 -5.31
C SER A 248 8.10 -1.78 -4.07
N SER A 249 7.17 -1.85 -3.11
CA SER A 249 7.38 -2.59 -1.86
C SER A 249 7.54 -4.10 -2.08
N LEU A 250 6.73 -4.70 -2.96
CA LEU A 250 6.76 -6.15 -3.20
C LEU A 250 7.91 -6.58 -4.11
N SER A 251 8.30 -5.74 -5.07
CA SER A 251 9.54 -5.94 -5.83
C SER A 251 10.75 -5.95 -4.90
N MET A 252 10.79 -5.01 -3.95
CA MET A 252 11.91 -4.90 -3.03
C MET A 252 11.94 -5.98 -1.95
N GLN A 253 10.78 -6.48 -1.54
CA GLN A 253 10.65 -7.69 -0.74
C GLN A 253 11.02 -8.96 -1.54
N GLY A 254 11.01 -8.90 -2.87
CA GLY A 254 11.28 -10.03 -3.76
C GLY A 254 10.10 -10.99 -3.87
N SER A 255 8.86 -10.49 -3.78
CA SER A 255 7.63 -11.31 -3.88
C SER A 255 6.73 -10.96 -5.07
N MET A 256 7.13 -10.05 -5.96
CA MET A 256 6.34 -9.68 -7.15
C MET A 256 6.60 -10.68 -8.29
N ALA A 257 5.53 -11.30 -8.80
CA ALA A 257 5.66 -12.33 -9.84
C ALA A 257 6.33 -11.77 -11.11
N THR A 258 7.44 -12.39 -11.51
CA THR A 258 8.24 -11.97 -12.66
C THR A 258 8.63 -13.20 -13.51
N ARG A 259 8.53 -13.08 -14.83
CA ARG A 259 8.92 -14.09 -15.84
C ARG A 259 8.41 -15.51 -15.54
N GLY A 260 7.11 -15.67 -15.42
CA GLY A 260 6.48 -16.94 -15.09
C GLY A 260 6.85 -17.42 -13.70
N TYR A 261 6.88 -16.51 -12.71
CA TYR A 261 7.29 -16.80 -11.34
C TYR A 261 8.71 -17.38 -11.23
N SER A 262 9.63 -17.08 -12.15
CA SER A 262 11.04 -17.46 -11.99
C SER A 262 11.77 -16.51 -11.04
N GLU A 263 11.31 -15.26 -10.98
CA GLU A 263 11.91 -14.18 -10.20
C GLU A 263 10.84 -13.43 -9.39
N GLY A 264 11.27 -12.84 -8.27
CA GLY A 264 10.42 -12.07 -7.35
C GLY A 264 10.55 -10.55 -7.52
N ARG A 265 11.36 -10.10 -8.49
CA ARG A 265 11.63 -8.70 -8.81
C ARG A 265 12.07 -8.57 -10.27
N HIS A 266 11.35 -7.77 -11.04
CA HIS A 266 11.78 -7.34 -12.37
C HIS A 266 12.77 -6.18 -12.24
N GLU A 267 13.84 -6.12 -13.03
CA GLU A 267 14.84 -5.04 -12.99
C GLU A 267 14.20 -3.65 -13.22
N ASP A 268 13.33 -3.55 -14.20
CA ASP A 268 12.56 -2.36 -14.58
C ASP A 268 11.24 -2.16 -13.80
N PHE A 269 11.04 -2.77 -12.63
CA PHE A 269 9.76 -2.68 -11.89
C PHE A 269 9.28 -1.24 -11.64
N ARG A 270 10.20 -0.27 -11.62
CA ARG A 270 9.91 1.15 -11.42
C ARG A 270 9.16 1.79 -12.59
N LYS A 271 9.32 1.29 -13.81
CA LYS A 271 8.56 1.76 -14.99
C LYS A 271 7.05 1.52 -14.85
N VAL A 272 6.69 0.56 -13.99
CA VAL A 272 5.30 0.16 -13.74
C VAL A 272 4.85 0.43 -12.29
N SER A 273 5.58 1.27 -11.55
CA SER A 273 5.26 1.57 -10.15
C SER A 273 4.04 2.49 -10.01
N GLY A 274 3.53 2.61 -8.78
CA GLY A 274 2.46 3.56 -8.46
C GLY A 274 2.83 5.01 -8.79
N GLU A 275 4.09 5.40 -8.60
CA GLU A 275 4.62 6.71 -8.98
C GLU A 275 4.59 6.92 -10.49
N ALA A 276 5.10 5.95 -11.27
CA ALA A 276 5.07 6.03 -12.74
C ALA A 276 3.63 6.16 -13.27
N ILE A 277 2.69 5.44 -12.67
CA ILE A 277 1.27 5.55 -13.03
C ILE A 277 0.73 6.93 -12.68
N ARG A 278 0.97 7.42 -11.46
CA ARG A 278 0.54 8.75 -10.99
C ARG A 278 1.01 9.86 -11.94
N ASP A 279 2.27 9.81 -12.36
CA ASP A 279 2.84 10.80 -13.26
C ASP A 279 2.13 10.77 -14.64
N ARG A 280 1.81 9.56 -15.15
CA ARG A 280 1.00 9.41 -16.37
C ARG A 280 -0.43 9.92 -16.19
N LEU A 281 -1.04 9.73 -15.01
CA LEU A 281 -2.38 10.27 -14.74
C LEU A 281 -2.37 11.81 -14.82
N TRP A 282 -1.35 12.44 -14.24
CA TRP A 282 -1.17 13.89 -14.33
C TRP A 282 -0.98 14.36 -15.77
N GLU A 283 -0.05 13.73 -16.51
CA GLU A 283 0.27 14.12 -17.89
C GLU A 283 -0.89 13.94 -18.87
N ARG A 284 -1.72 12.90 -18.67
CA ARG A 284 -2.73 12.46 -19.65
C ARG A 284 -4.18 12.70 -19.20
N GLY A 285 -4.39 13.40 -18.09
CA GLY A 285 -5.72 13.71 -17.55
C GLY A 285 -6.47 12.49 -16.99
N GLY A 286 -5.75 11.47 -16.53
CA GLY A 286 -6.32 10.35 -15.78
C GLY A 286 -6.70 10.73 -14.35
N SER A 287 -7.33 9.82 -13.60
CA SER A 287 -7.81 10.15 -12.25
C SER A 287 -7.93 8.97 -11.28
N MET A 288 -8.01 9.30 -10.00
CA MET A 288 -8.38 8.40 -8.90
C MET A 288 -9.86 8.61 -8.56
N HIS A 289 -10.62 7.52 -8.35
CA HIS A 289 -12.04 7.62 -8.04
C HIS A 289 -12.56 6.51 -7.12
N ALA A 290 -13.79 6.71 -6.62
CA ALA A 290 -14.51 5.74 -5.82
C ALA A 290 -14.96 4.54 -6.65
N CYS A 291 -14.53 3.33 -6.28
CA CYS A 291 -14.98 2.07 -6.89
C CYS A 291 -16.48 1.76 -6.64
N MET A 292 -17.06 2.35 -5.59
CA MET A 292 -18.45 2.12 -5.18
C MET A 292 -18.99 3.36 -4.45
N PRO A 293 -20.32 3.54 -4.39
CA PRO A 293 -20.93 4.66 -3.68
C PRO A 293 -20.51 4.70 -2.20
N GLY A 294 -20.13 5.89 -1.72
CA GLY A 294 -19.73 6.12 -0.33
C GLY A 294 -18.30 5.68 0.03
N CYS A 295 -17.49 5.20 -0.92
CA CYS A 295 -16.09 4.87 -0.64
C CYS A 295 -15.26 6.13 -0.37
N VAL A 296 -14.67 6.21 0.82
CA VAL A 296 -13.83 7.35 1.24
C VAL A 296 -12.37 7.22 0.77
N VAL A 297 -11.91 6.01 0.46
CA VAL A 297 -10.50 5.77 0.06
C VAL A 297 -10.25 6.18 -1.40
N GLN A 298 -11.21 5.91 -2.31
CA GLN A 298 -11.12 6.32 -3.72
C GLN A 298 -9.84 5.86 -4.45
N CYS A 299 -9.44 4.60 -4.23
CA CYS A 299 -8.20 4.03 -4.78
C CYS A 299 -8.27 3.53 -6.23
N SER A 300 -9.40 3.71 -6.94
CA SER A 300 -9.53 3.14 -8.28
C SER A 300 -8.96 4.08 -9.34
N ILE A 301 -8.11 3.55 -10.21
CA ILE A 301 -7.47 4.30 -11.29
C ILE A 301 -8.35 4.33 -12.54
N ARG A 302 -8.49 5.49 -13.17
CA ARG A 302 -8.92 5.67 -14.57
C ARG A 302 -7.68 6.06 -15.37
N TYR A 303 -7.17 5.12 -16.16
CA TYR A 303 -5.92 5.26 -16.87
C TYR A 303 -6.18 5.69 -18.31
N ASN A 304 -5.67 6.86 -18.69
CA ASN A 304 -5.83 7.39 -20.04
C ASN A 304 -4.61 7.06 -20.91
N GLY A 305 -4.88 6.79 -22.19
CA GLY A 305 -3.85 6.60 -23.20
C GLY A 305 -3.16 7.92 -23.60
N PRO A 306 -2.16 7.85 -24.48
CA PRO A 306 -1.43 9.03 -24.98
C PRO A 306 -2.31 10.09 -25.67
N ASP A 307 -3.50 9.70 -26.14
CA ASP A 307 -4.50 10.58 -26.76
C ASP A 307 -5.44 11.26 -25.73
N GLY A 308 -5.21 11.02 -24.44
CA GLY A 308 -6.04 11.52 -23.34
C GLY A 308 -7.39 10.81 -23.19
N GLN A 309 -7.67 9.76 -23.98
CA GLN A 309 -8.90 8.96 -23.86
C GLN A 309 -8.71 7.83 -22.83
N LEU A 310 -9.81 7.41 -22.20
CA LEU A 310 -9.79 6.30 -21.26
C LEU A 310 -9.34 5.01 -21.97
N LEU A 311 -8.22 4.43 -21.53
CA LEU A 311 -7.70 3.18 -22.06
C LEU A 311 -8.18 1.98 -21.23
N CYS A 312 -8.15 2.11 -19.90
CA CYS A 312 -8.78 1.16 -19.00
C CYS A 312 -9.15 1.80 -17.65
N SER A 313 -10.14 1.24 -16.99
CA SER A 313 -10.48 1.55 -15.61
C SER A 313 -10.03 0.43 -14.67
N ALA A 314 -9.86 0.76 -13.40
CA ALA A 314 -9.41 -0.12 -12.33
C ALA A 314 -8.04 -0.78 -12.57
N LEU A 315 -7.05 -0.07 -13.12
CA LEU A 315 -5.69 -0.61 -13.31
C LEU A 315 -5.06 -1.02 -11.96
N GLU A 316 -5.04 -2.31 -11.67
CA GLU A 316 -4.66 -2.89 -10.38
C GLU A 316 -3.25 -3.48 -10.38
N TYR A 317 -2.64 -3.60 -9.20
CA TYR A 317 -1.36 -4.29 -9.00
C TYR A 317 -1.31 -5.69 -9.63
N GLU A 318 -2.37 -6.48 -9.48
CA GLU A 318 -2.46 -7.83 -10.06
C GLU A 318 -2.37 -7.80 -11.59
N ALA A 319 -2.96 -6.80 -12.26
CA ALA A 319 -2.82 -6.65 -13.71
C ALA A 319 -1.38 -6.29 -14.10
N ILE A 320 -0.76 -5.35 -13.37
CA ILE A 320 0.62 -4.93 -13.61
C ILE A 320 1.60 -6.09 -13.45
N SER A 321 1.39 -6.95 -12.45
CA SER A 321 2.27 -8.09 -12.24
C SER A 321 1.95 -9.22 -13.22
N LEU A 322 0.71 -9.73 -13.28
CA LEU A 322 0.41 -10.98 -13.98
C LEU A 322 0.36 -10.84 -15.51
N LEU A 323 -0.10 -9.68 -16.00
CA LEU A 323 -0.12 -9.37 -17.45
C LEU A 323 1.10 -8.54 -17.86
N GLY A 324 1.89 -8.05 -16.89
CA GLY A 324 3.10 -7.27 -17.11
C GLY A 324 4.37 -8.05 -16.77
N THR A 325 4.93 -7.81 -15.58
CA THR A 325 6.26 -8.34 -15.19
C THR A 325 6.36 -9.86 -15.24
N ASN A 326 5.28 -10.57 -14.96
CA ASN A 326 5.22 -12.03 -15.06
C ASN A 326 5.37 -12.52 -16.51
N LEU A 327 5.11 -11.66 -17.49
CA LEU A 327 5.33 -11.89 -18.92
C LEU A 327 6.50 -11.06 -19.47
N ASP A 328 7.30 -10.41 -18.61
CA ASP A 328 8.42 -9.51 -18.98
C ASP A 328 7.96 -8.29 -19.80
N ILE A 329 6.75 -7.81 -19.57
CA ILE A 329 6.18 -6.62 -20.19
C ILE A 329 6.18 -5.49 -19.15
N THR A 330 6.82 -4.37 -19.48
CA THR A 330 6.92 -3.19 -18.59
C THR A 330 6.33 -1.90 -19.19
N GLU A 331 5.74 -1.97 -20.38
CA GLU A 331 4.99 -0.86 -20.98
C GLU A 331 3.57 -0.81 -20.40
N LEU A 332 3.26 0.23 -19.62
CA LEU A 332 1.97 0.40 -18.95
C LEU A 332 0.78 0.43 -19.92
N ASP A 333 0.95 1.01 -21.11
CA ASP A 333 -0.10 1.08 -22.13
C ASP A 333 -0.45 -0.32 -22.67
N ASP A 334 0.53 -1.22 -22.80
CA ASP A 334 0.29 -2.60 -23.23
C ASP A 334 -0.39 -3.43 -22.14
N ILE A 335 0.05 -3.28 -20.89
CA ILE A 335 -0.59 -3.91 -19.71
C ILE A 335 -2.06 -3.44 -19.61
N ALA A 336 -2.32 -2.15 -19.79
CA ALA A 336 -3.66 -1.59 -19.76
C ALA A 336 -4.55 -2.16 -20.87
N ARG A 337 -4.02 -2.37 -22.09
CA ARG A 337 -4.74 -3.02 -23.20
C ARG A 337 -5.05 -4.49 -22.90
N LEU A 338 -4.09 -5.25 -22.39
CA LEU A 338 -4.29 -6.65 -21.99
C LEU A 338 -5.39 -6.75 -20.91
N LYS A 339 -5.33 -5.89 -19.90
CA LYS A 339 -6.35 -5.81 -18.86
C LYS A 339 -7.73 -5.51 -19.43
N HIS A 340 -7.85 -4.44 -20.22
CA HIS A 340 -9.13 -4.06 -20.84
C HIS A 340 -9.71 -5.22 -21.66
N ARG A 341 -8.85 -5.96 -22.36
CA ARG A 341 -9.25 -7.13 -23.14
C ARG A 341 -9.76 -8.29 -22.28
N CYS A 342 -9.12 -8.56 -21.15
CA CYS A 342 -9.63 -9.55 -20.17
C CYS A 342 -11.01 -9.14 -19.63
N ASP A 343 -11.17 -7.86 -19.27
CA ASP A 343 -12.45 -7.31 -18.79
C ASP A 343 -13.54 -7.45 -19.86
N ASP A 344 -13.23 -7.17 -21.13
CA ASP A 344 -14.19 -7.23 -22.24
C ASP A 344 -14.65 -8.68 -22.51
N ILE A 345 -13.71 -9.61 -22.69
CA ILE A 345 -14.01 -11.03 -22.91
C ILE A 345 -14.74 -11.65 -21.71
N GLY A 346 -14.50 -11.11 -20.51
CA GLY A 346 -15.02 -11.63 -19.25
C GLY A 346 -14.22 -12.84 -18.76
N ILE A 347 -12.89 -12.72 -18.70
CA ILE A 347 -11.97 -13.75 -18.21
C ILE A 347 -11.08 -13.21 -17.08
N ASP A 348 -10.80 -14.06 -16.08
CA ASP A 348 -9.95 -13.72 -14.93
C ASP A 348 -8.52 -13.37 -15.37
N LEU A 349 -8.12 -12.11 -15.18
CA LEU A 349 -6.79 -11.62 -15.55
C LEU A 349 -5.65 -12.33 -14.78
N ILE A 350 -5.89 -12.78 -13.55
CA ILE A 350 -4.86 -13.44 -12.72
C ILE A 350 -4.62 -14.85 -13.28
N GLU A 351 -5.71 -15.59 -13.45
CA GLU A 351 -5.67 -16.92 -14.06
C GLU A 351 -5.08 -16.87 -15.48
N THR A 352 -5.46 -15.85 -16.25
CA THR A 352 -4.96 -15.64 -17.62
C THR A 352 -3.47 -15.33 -17.63
N GLY A 353 -2.96 -14.44 -16.77
CA GLY A 353 -1.52 -14.17 -16.70
C GLY A 353 -0.70 -15.39 -16.28
N ALA A 354 -1.21 -16.22 -15.37
CA ALA A 354 -0.59 -17.51 -15.04
C ALA A 354 -0.63 -18.48 -16.24
N THR A 355 -1.74 -18.52 -16.97
CA THR A 355 -1.94 -19.34 -18.16
C THR A 355 -1.00 -18.93 -19.29
N LEU A 356 -0.85 -17.63 -19.54
CA LEU A 356 0.07 -17.10 -20.55
C LEU A 356 1.52 -17.40 -20.20
N ALA A 357 1.91 -17.37 -18.92
CA ALA A 357 3.25 -17.80 -18.49
C ALA A 357 3.52 -19.30 -18.78
N VAL A 358 2.51 -20.16 -18.62
CA VAL A 358 2.60 -21.57 -19.05
C VAL A 358 2.66 -21.69 -20.58
N ALA A 359 1.92 -20.86 -21.31
CA ALA A 359 2.02 -20.79 -22.77
C ALA A 359 3.43 -20.38 -23.24
N VAL A 360 4.14 -19.53 -22.50
CA VAL A 360 5.57 -19.26 -22.75
C VAL A 360 6.42 -20.52 -22.55
N SER A 361 6.23 -21.22 -21.43
CA SER A 361 6.95 -22.49 -21.15
C SER A 361 6.71 -23.56 -22.22
N GLY A 362 5.51 -23.63 -22.78
CA GLY A 362 5.16 -24.54 -23.88
C GLY A 362 5.46 -24.03 -25.28
N GLY A 363 6.20 -22.92 -25.42
CA GLY A 363 6.64 -22.36 -26.71
C GLY A 363 5.53 -21.75 -27.58
N ARG A 364 4.38 -21.41 -27.00
CA ARG A 364 3.23 -20.80 -27.70
C ARG A 364 3.23 -19.27 -27.63
N LEU A 365 3.98 -18.70 -26.68
CA LEU A 365 4.19 -17.27 -26.51
C LEU A 365 5.68 -17.02 -26.26
N ARG A 366 6.19 -15.86 -26.66
CA ARG A 366 7.53 -15.42 -26.25
C ARG A 366 7.43 -14.46 -25.08
N MET A 367 8.37 -14.56 -24.15
CA MET A 367 8.53 -13.60 -23.07
C MET A 367 8.72 -12.19 -23.66
N GLY A 368 8.06 -11.18 -23.08
CA GLY A 368 8.04 -9.78 -23.54
C GLY A 368 7.14 -9.49 -24.75
N ASP A 369 6.45 -10.48 -25.32
CA ASP A 369 5.65 -10.33 -26.55
C ASP A 369 4.19 -9.92 -26.25
N ALA A 370 3.97 -8.64 -25.90
CA ALA A 370 2.64 -8.11 -25.59
C ALA A 370 1.63 -8.28 -26.75
N GLY A 371 2.08 -8.10 -27.99
CA GLY A 371 1.27 -8.32 -29.19
C GLY A 371 0.87 -9.80 -29.36
N GLY A 372 1.77 -10.73 -29.05
CA GLY A 372 1.47 -12.16 -28.98
C GLY A 372 0.45 -12.50 -27.88
N ALA A 373 0.60 -11.91 -26.69
CA ALA A 373 -0.35 -12.09 -25.59
C ALA A 373 -1.76 -11.61 -25.98
N LEU A 374 -1.90 -10.46 -26.62
CA LEU A 374 -3.17 -9.97 -27.15
C LEU A 374 -3.79 -10.93 -28.17
N LYS A 375 -2.99 -11.48 -29.09
CA LYS A 375 -3.48 -12.48 -30.06
C LYS A 375 -4.01 -13.75 -29.40
N LEU A 376 -3.38 -14.20 -28.31
CA LEU A 376 -3.89 -15.35 -27.56
C LEU A 376 -5.19 -15.03 -26.84
N LEU A 377 -5.40 -13.80 -26.35
CA LEU A 377 -6.71 -13.37 -25.86
C LEU A 377 -7.76 -13.37 -26.97
N ASP A 378 -7.40 -12.96 -28.19
CA ASP A 378 -8.30 -13.05 -29.34
C ASP A 378 -8.61 -14.51 -29.72
N GLU A 379 -7.68 -15.45 -29.53
CA GLU A 379 -7.95 -16.88 -29.69
C GLU A 379 -8.93 -17.40 -28.61
N ILE A 380 -8.79 -16.97 -27.35
CA ILE A 380 -9.78 -17.27 -26.30
C ILE A 380 -11.17 -16.72 -26.70
N GLU A 381 -11.22 -15.51 -27.24
CA GLU A 381 -12.47 -14.91 -27.72
C GLU A 381 -13.04 -15.64 -28.93
N LYS A 382 -12.24 -16.21 -29.83
CA LYS A 382 -12.75 -17.06 -30.94
C LYS A 382 -13.26 -18.39 -30.43
N GLY A 383 -12.52 -18.98 -29.49
CA GLY A 383 -12.87 -20.18 -28.75
C GLY A 383 -12.69 -21.50 -29.50
N ASP A 384 -11.80 -21.53 -30.50
CA ASP A 384 -11.38 -22.74 -31.19
C ASP A 384 -9.94 -23.14 -30.82
N GLY A 385 -9.58 -24.39 -31.14
CA GLY A 385 -8.23 -24.92 -30.99
C GLY A 385 -7.60 -24.65 -29.61
N PHE A 386 -6.49 -23.91 -29.62
CA PHE A 386 -5.71 -23.61 -28.42
C PHE A 386 -6.37 -22.54 -27.53
N GLY A 387 -7.11 -21.58 -28.11
CA GLY A 387 -7.85 -20.57 -27.35
C GLY A 387 -8.88 -21.16 -26.39
N ALA A 388 -9.55 -22.24 -26.80
CA ALA A 388 -10.48 -22.96 -25.92
C ALA A 388 -9.78 -23.60 -24.71
N ILE A 389 -8.55 -24.08 -24.88
CA ILE A 389 -7.74 -24.64 -23.80
C ILE A 389 -7.27 -23.54 -22.85
N LEU A 390 -6.78 -22.41 -23.39
CA LEU A 390 -6.37 -21.25 -22.61
C LEU A 390 -7.52 -20.74 -21.72
N GLY A 391 -8.75 -20.70 -22.26
CA GLY A 391 -9.94 -20.33 -21.49
C GLY A 391 -10.21 -21.23 -20.27
N GLN A 392 -9.80 -22.49 -20.29
CA GLN A 392 -9.98 -23.39 -19.15
C GLN A 392 -9.02 -23.13 -17.98
N GLY A 393 -8.02 -22.26 -18.17
CA GLY A 393 -7.08 -21.84 -17.13
C GLY A 393 -5.75 -22.59 -17.14
N VAL A 394 -4.94 -22.33 -16.12
CA VAL A 394 -3.51 -22.63 -16.14
C VAL A 394 -3.22 -24.14 -16.09
N VAL A 395 -4.01 -24.88 -15.33
CA VAL A 395 -3.81 -26.33 -15.14
C VAL A 395 -4.11 -27.10 -16.41
N GLU A 396 -5.22 -26.81 -17.08
CA GLU A 396 -5.58 -27.49 -18.34
C GLU A 396 -4.64 -27.10 -19.48
N THR A 397 -4.19 -25.85 -19.52
CA THR A 397 -3.17 -25.40 -20.46
C THR A 397 -1.83 -26.11 -20.24
N ALA A 398 -1.40 -26.27 -18.99
CA ALA A 398 -0.18 -27.00 -18.67
C ALA A 398 -0.23 -28.46 -19.09
N LYS A 399 -1.37 -29.14 -18.82
CA LYS A 399 -1.60 -30.52 -19.28
C LYS A 399 -1.52 -30.62 -20.80
N PHE A 400 -2.19 -29.72 -21.53
CA PHE A 400 -2.21 -29.72 -22.99
C PHE A 400 -0.82 -29.51 -23.59
N LEU A 401 -0.01 -28.63 -22.98
CA LEU A 401 1.35 -28.33 -23.43
C LEU A 401 2.42 -29.27 -22.87
N ASN A 402 2.03 -30.23 -22.01
CA ASN A 402 2.94 -31.12 -21.29
C ASN A 402 4.02 -30.34 -20.52
N VAL A 403 3.59 -29.34 -19.75
CA VAL A 403 4.43 -28.50 -18.88
C VAL A 403 4.22 -28.90 -17.43
N ASP A 404 5.27 -29.37 -16.76
CA ASP A 404 5.19 -29.82 -15.36
C ASP A 404 5.19 -28.68 -14.33
N ARG A 405 5.77 -27.52 -14.70
CA ARG A 405 5.88 -26.36 -13.81
C ARG A 405 4.60 -25.52 -13.83
N VAL A 406 3.61 -25.94 -13.04
CA VAL A 406 2.28 -25.30 -12.99
C VAL A 406 2.17 -24.32 -11.81
N PRO A 407 2.07 -23.00 -12.04
CA PRO A 407 1.97 -22.01 -10.97
C PRO A 407 0.53 -21.91 -10.43
N ALA A 408 0.04 -22.98 -9.79
CA ALA A 408 -1.32 -23.06 -9.27
C ALA A 408 -1.40 -23.79 -7.92
N PHE A 409 -2.28 -23.35 -7.03
CA PHE A 409 -2.67 -24.11 -5.84
C PHE A 409 -4.16 -24.44 -5.93
N LYS A 410 -4.50 -25.71 -5.64
CA LYS A 410 -5.89 -26.17 -5.59
C LYS A 410 -6.67 -25.88 -6.88
N GLY A 411 -6.03 -26.14 -8.01
CA GLY A 411 -6.60 -25.98 -9.36
C GLY A 411 -6.56 -24.56 -9.92
N GLN A 412 -6.14 -23.56 -9.13
CA GLN A 412 -6.24 -22.16 -9.50
C GLN A 412 -4.86 -21.47 -9.51
N GLY A 413 -4.62 -20.64 -10.52
CA GLY A 413 -3.38 -19.89 -10.72
C GLY A 413 -3.02 -19.00 -9.54
N LEU A 414 -1.71 -18.90 -9.29
CA LEU A 414 -1.16 -18.06 -8.24
C LEU A 414 -1.45 -16.57 -8.51
N PRO A 415 -1.77 -15.77 -7.48
CA PRO A 415 -1.76 -14.31 -7.57
C PRO A 415 -0.33 -13.72 -7.57
N ALA A 416 -0.24 -12.39 -7.67
CA ALA A 416 0.99 -11.60 -7.80
C ALA A 416 1.90 -11.58 -6.55
N HIS A 417 1.71 -12.49 -5.60
CA HIS A 417 2.38 -12.48 -4.31
C HIS A 417 3.06 -13.82 -4.04
N ASP A 418 4.37 -13.90 -4.30
CA ASP A 418 5.08 -15.17 -4.19
C ASP A 418 5.32 -15.58 -2.73
N GLY A 419 4.68 -16.67 -2.33
CA GLY A 419 4.75 -17.27 -1.00
C GLY A 419 6.13 -17.81 -0.62
N ARG A 420 7.07 -17.98 -1.56
CA ARG A 420 8.47 -18.31 -1.23
C ARG A 420 9.15 -17.15 -0.50
N ALA A 421 8.87 -15.92 -0.91
CA ALA A 421 9.38 -14.71 -0.26
C ALA A 421 8.51 -14.28 0.92
N ALA A 422 7.18 -14.49 0.85
CA ALA A 422 6.19 -14.14 1.86
C ALA A 422 5.42 -15.38 2.38
N LYS A 423 6.04 -16.12 3.29
CA LYS A 423 5.59 -17.47 3.68
C LYS A 423 4.17 -17.56 4.25
N GLY A 424 3.69 -16.53 4.95
CA GLY A 424 2.30 -16.48 5.42
C GLY A 424 1.27 -16.52 4.29
N ILE A 425 1.60 -15.95 3.13
CA ILE A 425 0.76 -16.00 1.92
C ILE A 425 0.78 -17.40 1.30
N GLY A 426 1.95 -18.05 1.26
CA GLY A 426 2.05 -19.43 0.81
C GLY A 426 1.18 -20.39 1.64
N VAL A 427 1.12 -20.17 2.97
CA VAL A 427 0.17 -20.89 3.84
C VAL A 427 -1.28 -20.58 3.47
N THR A 428 -1.63 -19.31 3.19
CA THR A 428 -2.97 -18.96 2.70
C THR A 428 -3.31 -19.70 1.41
N TYR A 429 -2.43 -19.78 0.44
CA TYR A 429 -2.69 -20.51 -0.82
C TYR A 429 -2.87 -22.02 -0.61
N ALA A 430 -2.06 -22.61 0.29
CA ALA A 430 -2.20 -24.02 0.66
C ALA A 430 -3.53 -24.31 1.38
N THR A 431 -3.99 -23.40 2.23
CA THR A 431 -5.07 -23.69 3.19
C THR A 431 -6.43 -23.13 2.77
N SER A 432 -6.47 -22.02 2.04
CA SER A 432 -7.69 -21.35 1.59
C SER A 432 -8.74 -22.34 1.06
N PRO A 433 -10.02 -22.23 1.47
CA PRO A 433 -11.08 -23.09 0.97
C PRO A 433 -11.50 -22.75 -0.46
N MET A 434 -11.00 -21.65 -1.04
CA MET A 434 -11.43 -21.13 -2.34
C MET A 434 -10.40 -21.33 -3.47
N GLY A 435 -9.28 -22.00 -3.19
CA GLY A 435 -8.10 -22.04 -4.07
C GLY A 435 -7.07 -20.95 -3.75
N ALA A 436 -6.05 -20.83 -4.61
CA ALA A 436 -4.93 -19.90 -4.46
C ALA A 436 -5.37 -18.42 -4.52
N ASP A 437 -5.89 -17.84 -3.44
CA ASP A 437 -6.52 -16.51 -3.45
C ASP A 437 -5.94 -15.58 -2.39
N HIS A 438 -5.37 -14.44 -2.80
CA HIS A 438 -4.79 -13.49 -1.85
C HIS A 438 -5.89 -12.78 -1.04
N ASN A 439 -7.09 -12.64 -1.59
CA ASN A 439 -8.23 -12.08 -0.86
C ASN A 439 -8.76 -13.04 0.21
N ALA A 440 -8.31 -14.29 0.24
CA ALA A 440 -8.62 -15.21 1.32
C ALA A 440 -7.85 -14.87 2.61
N GLY A 441 -6.71 -14.18 2.55
CA GLY A 441 -5.91 -13.83 3.72
C GLY A 441 -4.49 -13.36 3.37
N LEU A 442 -4.33 -12.07 3.08
CA LEU A 442 -3.04 -11.47 2.69
C LEU A 442 -2.23 -10.98 3.89
N THR A 443 -1.00 -11.47 4.08
CA THR A 443 -0.10 -11.01 5.17
C THR A 443 1.37 -10.93 4.73
N TYR A 444 2.01 -9.82 5.07
CA TYR A 444 3.45 -9.61 4.91
C TYR A 444 4.20 -9.60 6.24
N LYS A 445 3.54 -9.99 7.34
CA LYS A 445 4.20 -10.04 8.65
C LYS A 445 5.23 -11.16 8.68
N MET A 446 6.45 -10.84 9.12
CA MET A 446 7.56 -11.80 9.26
C MET A 446 7.76 -12.68 8.01
N PRO A 447 7.91 -12.09 6.82
CA PRO A 447 7.68 -12.78 5.55
C PRO A 447 8.66 -13.94 5.29
N GLY A 448 9.88 -13.87 5.82
CA GLY A 448 10.90 -14.92 5.67
C GLY A 448 10.93 -16.00 6.76
N ARG A 449 10.19 -15.84 7.87
CA ARG A 449 10.25 -16.80 9.00
C ARG A 449 9.58 -18.13 8.63
N LYS A 450 10.19 -19.25 9.02
CA LYS A 450 9.68 -20.60 8.72
C LYS A 450 8.50 -21.01 9.62
N THR A 451 8.52 -20.56 10.86
CA THR A 451 7.55 -20.96 11.90
C THR A 451 6.60 -19.83 12.27
N GLY A 452 5.45 -20.19 12.82
CA GLY A 452 4.37 -19.28 13.20
C GLY A 452 3.57 -18.74 12.02
N GLN A 453 3.72 -19.34 10.83
CA GLN A 453 3.04 -18.85 9.63
C GLN A 453 1.58 -19.31 9.57
N ALA A 454 1.24 -20.42 10.22
CA ALA A 454 -0.15 -20.85 10.41
C ALA A 454 -0.99 -19.80 11.16
N ASP A 455 -0.54 -19.35 12.33
CA ASP A 455 -1.24 -18.32 13.12
C ASP A 455 -1.31 -16.99 12.37
N ASN A 456 -0.21 -16.64 11.69
CA ASN A 456 -0.13 -15.44 10.85
C ASN A 456 -1.17 -15.48 9.72
N SER A 457 -1.23 -16.56 8.94
CA SER A 457 -2.22 -16.72 7.87
C SER A 457 -3.64 -16.74 8.43
N LEU A 458 -3.91 -17.57 9.44
CA LEU A 458 -5.25 -17.75 10.04
C LEU A 458 -5.86 -16.44 10.49
N ALA A 459 -5.08 -15.57 11.15
CA ALA A 459 -5.55 -14.26 11.62
C ALA A 459 -6.07 -13.37 10.47
N PHE A 460 -5.43 -13.42 9.30
CA PHE A 460 -5.86 -12.68 8.12
C PHE A 460 -6.97 -13.39 7.36
N GLN A 461 -7.04 -14.72 7.41
CA GLN A 461 -8.17 -15.47 6.84
C GLN A 461 -9.49 -15.21 7.58
N ILE A 462 -9.46 -15.16 8.92
CA ILE A 462 -10.61 -14.76 9.73
C ILE A 462 -11.05 -13.34 9.41
N ARG A 463 -10.09 -12.40 9.27
CA ARG A 463 -10.40 -11.01 8.91
C ARG A 463 -11.04 -10.90 7.52
N ALA A 464 -10.49 -11.59 6.53
CA ALA A 464 -11.04 -11.61 5.17
C ALA A 464 -12.46 -12.18 5.17
N ALA A 465 -12.68 -13.29 5.87
CA ALA A 465 -14.01 -13.88 6.03
C ALA A 465 -14.99 -12.89 6.68
N ALA A 466 -14.58 -12.16 7.73
CA ALA A 466 -15.40 -11.11 8.33
C ALA A 466 -15.76 -10.00 7.32
N CYS A 467 -14.76 -9.46 6.61
CA CYS A 467 -14.99 -8.39 5.63
C CYS A 467 -15.95 -8.85 4.52
N ASP A 468 -15.71 -10.02 3.93
CA ASP A 468 -16.54 -10.54 2.84
C ASP A 468 -17.96 -10.89 3.29
N THR A 469 -18.14 -11.42 4.50
CA THR A 469 -19.46 -11.75 5.05
C THR A 469 -20.27 -10.50 5.37
N ILE A 470 -19.60 -9.44 5.84
CA ILE A 470 -20.25 -8.15 6.17
C ILE A 470 -20.42 -7.24 4.95
N GLY A 471 -19.61 -7.41 3.90
CA GLY A 471 -19.62 -6.60 2.68
C GLY A 471 -18.65 -5.42 2.69
N TYR A 472 -17.62 -5.46 3.53
CA TYR A 472 -16.61 -4.41 3.66
C TYR A 472 -15.43 -4.63 2.72
N CYS A 473 -14.84 -3.56 2.19
CA CYS A 473 -13.64 -3.63 1.35
C CYS A 473 -12.37 -3.94 2.16
N LEU A 474 -11.63 -4.98 1.76
CA LEU A 474 -10.40 -5.42 2.44
C LEU A 474 -9.27 -4.37 2.38
N ASN A 475 -9.16 -3.61 1.28
CA ASN A 475 -8.14 -2.56 1.12
C ASN A 475 -8.37 -1.33 2.00
N SER A 476 -9.56 -1.21 2.61
CA SER A 476 -9.90 -0.10 3.51
C SER A 476 -9.84 -0.47 4.99
N VAL A 477 -9.21 -1.59 5.35
CA VAL A 477 -9.00 -1.94 6.76
C VAL A 477 -7.85 -1.08 7.30
N PRO A 478 -8.09 -0.16 8.26
CA PRO A 478 -7.04 0.69 8.80
C PRO A 478 -6.03 -0.12 9.63
N GLY A 479 -4.78 0.30 9.62
CA GLY A 479 -3.69 -0.32 10.39
C GLY A 479 -3.74 0.03 11.89
N GLY A 480 -4.32 1.19 12.23
CA GLY A 480 -4.36 1.78 13.57
C GLY A 480 -5.12 1.00 14.65
N GLN A 481 -5.27 1.58 15.85
CA GLN A 481 -5.80 0.87 17.03
C GLN A 481 -7.30 0.53 16.97
N ALA A 482 -8.06 1.14 16.05
CA ALA A 482 -9.49 0.92 15.93
C ALA A 482 -9.80 -0.56 15.64
N SER A 483 -10.76 -1.14 16.38
CA SER A 483 -11.22 -2.51 16.15
C SER A 483 -12.18 -2.53 14.97
N LEU A 484 -11.81 -3.27 13.93
CA LEU A 484 -12.67 -3.52 12.77
C LEU A 484 -13.93 -4.29 13.16
N TYR A 485 -13.78 -5.28 14.05
CA TYR A 485 -14.90 -6.11 14.47
C TYR A 485 -15.88 -5.36 15.36
N GLY A 486 -15.38 -4.48 16.24
CA GLY A 486 -16.21 -3.54 17.00
C GLY A 486 -17.04 -2.63 16.09
N PHE A 487 -16.39 -2.04 15.08
CA PHE A 487 -17.08 -1.22 14.08
C PHE A 487 -18.21 -2.00 13.34
N PHE A 488 -17.95 -3.24 12.94
CA PHE A 488 -18.98 -4.07 12.31
C PHE A 488 -20.13 -4.40 13.27
N ALA A 489 -19.83 -4.73 14.52
CA ALA A 489 -20.85 -5.00 15.54
C ALA A 489 -21.74 -3.78 15.78
N ASP A 490 -21.16 -2.59 15.93
CA ASP A 490 -21.89 -1.34 16.14
C ASP A 490 -22.85 -1.02 15.00
N LEU A 491 -22.40 -1.19 13.74
CA LEU A 491 -23.27 -0.95 12.58
C LEU A 491 -24.38 -2.01 12.45
N LEU A 492 -24.10 -3.27 12.73
CA LEU A 492 -25.10 -4.34 12.73
C LEU A 492 -26.16 -4.08 13.82
N ASN A 493 -25.73 -3.70 15.02
CA ASN A 493 -26.62 -3.33 16.13
C ASN A 493 -27.50 -2.15 15.75
N SER A 494 -26.92 -1.09 15.19
CA SER A 494 -27.68 0.08 14.74
C SER A 494 -28.65 -0.21 13.59
N ARG A 495 -28.35 -1.17 12.71
CA ARG A 495 -29.26 -1.54 11.63
C ARG A 495 -30.39 -2.47 12.12
N TYR A 496 -30.05 -3.52 12.85
CA TYR A 496 -30.97 -4.62 13.16
C TYR A 496 -31.50 -4.65 14.60
N GLY A 497 -31.07 -3.72 15.47
CA GLY A 497 -31.50 -3.68 16.86
C GLY A 497 -30.93 -4.82 17.72
N THR A 498 -29.76 -5.34 17.35
CA THR A 498 -29.05 -6.40 18.07
C THR A 498 -28.12 -5.85 19.15
N SER A 499 -27.50 -6.74 19.94
CA SER A 499 -26.54 -6.40 21.00
C SER A 499 -25.22 -7.18 20.86
N LEU A 500 -24.65 -7.16 19.66
CA LEU A 500 -23.37 -7.81 19.33
C LEU A 500 -22.19 -7.03 19.91
N ALA A 501 -21.14 -7.76 20.28
CA ALA A 501 -19.79 -7.25 20.48
C ALA A 501 -18.87 -7.68 19.33
N GLY A 502 -17.67 -7.08 19.26
CA GLY A 502 -16.69 -7.43 18.22
C GLY A 502 -16.32 -8.93 18.21
N ASN A 503 -16.33 -9.60 19.36
CA ASN A 503 -16.08 -11.05 19.41
C ASN A 503 -17.16 -11.87 18.67
N ASP A 504 -18.41 -11.43 18.68
CA ASP A 504 -19.49 -12.15 17.98
C ASP A 504 -19.28 -12.10 16.46
N VAL A 505 -18.76 -10.98 15.94
CA VAL A 505 -18.37 -10.84 14.53
C VAL A 505 -17.20 -11.78 14.18
N ILE A 506 -16.25 -11.96 15.10
CA ILE A 506 -15.16 -12.93 14.92
C ILE A 506 -15.72 -14.35 14.84
N GLU A 507 -16.69 -14.71 15.68
CA GLU A 507 -17.34 -16.04 15.64
C GLU A 507 -18.14 -16.25 14.34
N ILE A 508 -18.82 -15.22 13.82
CA ILE A 508 -19.44 -15.26 12.48
C ILE A 508 -18.41 -15.58 11.39
N ALA A 509 -17.24 -14.95 11.45
CA ALA A 509 -16.17 -15.16 10.49
C ALA A 509 -15.53 -16.55 10.58
N LYS A 510 -15.31 -17.06 11.81
CA LYS A 510 -14.87 -18.44 12.03
C LYS A 510 -15.90 -19.44 11.51
N GLN A 511 -17.19 -19.21 11.77
CA GLN A 511 -18.25 -20.08 11.29
C GLN A 511 -18.31 -20.10 9.76
N THR A 512 -18.10 -18.95 9.10
CA THR A 512 -17.99 -18.87 7.63
C THR A 512 -16.90 -19.83 7.11
N LEU A 513 -15.71 -19.81 7.70
CA LEU A 513 -14.60 -20.70 7.31
C LEU A 513 -14.91 -22.18 7.61
N LYS A 514 -15.55 -22.48 8.75
CA LYS A 514 -16.01 -23.84 9.09
C LYS A 514 -17.00 -24.37 8.07
N ASP A 515 -17.97 -23.55 7.66
CA ASP A 515 -18.97 -23.92 6.67
C ASP A 515 -18.33 -24.21 5.30
N GLU A 516 -17.39 -23.37 4.85
CA GLU A 516 -16.67 -23.60 3.59
C GLU A 516 -15.83 -24.89 3.61
N ASN A 517 -15.12 -25.14 4.71
CA ASN A 517 -14.35 -26.37 4.88
C ASN A 517 -15.26 -27.61 4.96
N THR A 518 -16.46 -27.48 5.55
CA THR A 518 -17.46 -28.55 5.59
C THR A 518 -17.92 -28.93 4.19
N PHE A 519 -18.27 -27.95 3.35
CA PHE A 519 -18.64 -28.20 1.96
C PHE A 519 -17.49 -28.89 1.20
N ASN A 520 -16.28 -28.36 1.33
CA ASN A 520 -15.11 -28.90 0.63
C ASN A 520 -14.72 -30.31 1.08
N SER A 521 -15.01 -30.70 2.31
CA SER A 521 -14.75 -32.06 2.82
C SER A 521 -15.62 -33.12 2.12
N GLY A 522 -16.79 -32.72 1.61
CA GLY A 522 -17.64 -33.58 0.77
C GLY A 522 -17.33 -33.48 -0.73
N ALA A 523 -16.58 -32.47 -1.17
CA ALA A 523 -16.27 -32.22 -2.57
C ALA A 523 -14.92 -32.82 -2.98
N GLU A 524 -14.73 -33.02 -4.29
CA GLU A 524 -13.48 -33.50 -4.89
C GLU A 524 -12.27 -32.61 -4.53
N PHE A 525 -12.50 -31.33 -4.23
CA PHE A 525 -11.48 -30.37 -3.79
C PHE A 525 -10.53 -30.91 -2.70
N SER A 526 -11.05 -31.74 -1.80
CA SER A 526 -10.31 -32.31 -0.67
C SER A 526 -9.26 -33.35 -1.08
N THR A 527 -9.32 -33.90 -2.30
CA THR A 527 -8.47 -35.02 -2.73
C THR A 527 -7.74 -34.81 -4.05
N ILE A 528 -8.26 -33.99 -4.97
CA ILE A 528 -7.75 -33.93 -6.36
C ILE A 528 -6.52 -33.04 -6.57
N TRP A 529 -6.13 -32.22 -5.58
CA TRP A 529 -5.11 -31.18 -5.76
C TRP A 529 -3.83 -31.38 -4.94
N GLU A 530 -3.60 -32.59 -4.43
CA GLU A 530 -2.35 -32.94 -3.77
C GLU A 530 -1.44 -33.76 -4.72
N PRO A 531 -0.12 -33.46 -4.78
CA PRO A 531 0.62 -32.44 -4.02
C PRO A 531 0.62 -31.03 -4.68
N TYR A 532 0.89 -29.99 -3.88
CA TYR A 532 1.12 -28.60 -4.37
C TYR A 532 2.38 -28.51 -5.27
N PRO A 533 2.57 -27.44 -6.07
CA PRO A 533 3.65 -27.36 -7.04
C PRO A 533 5.04 -27.56 -6.43
N ALA A 534 5.75 -28.58 -6.89
CA ALA A 534 7.07 -28.95 -6.35
C ALA A 534 8.07 -27.77 -6.41
N PHE A 535 8.00 -26.98 -7.49
CA PHE A 535 8.89 -25.82 -7.69
C PHE A 535 8.82 -24.80 -6.55
N TYR A 536 7.67 -24.68 -5.87
CA TYR A 536 7.52 -23.75 -4.74
C TYR A 536 8.42 -24.15 -3.55
N ARG A 537 8.68 -25.45 -3.40
CA ARG A 537 9.50 -26.04 -2.33
C ARG A 537 10.97 -26.19 -2.74
N THR A 538 11.27 -26.29 -4.04
CA THR A 538 12.59 -26.65 -4.55
C THR A 538 13.33 -25.53 -5.28
N GLU A 539 12.63 -24.63 -5.98
CA GLU A 539 13.26 -23.58 -6.78
C GLU A 539 13.46 -22.30 -5.95
N PRO A 540 14.72 -21.86 -5.73
CA PRO A 540 14.98 -20.58 -5.06
C PRO A 540 14.41 -19.43 -5.89
N LEU A 541 13.90 -18.39 -5.22
CA LEU A 541 13.32 -17.21 -5.85
C LEU A 541 14.27 -15.99 -5.74
N PRO A 542 15.02 -15.62 -6.79
CA PRO A 542 15.80 -14.38 -6.82
C PRO A 542 14.91 -13.15 -6.59
N PRO A 543 15.44 -12.08 -5.95
CA PRO A 543 16.79 -11.95 -5.41
C PRO A 543 16.95 -12.58 -4.01
N THR A 544 15.84 -13.00 -3.36
CA THR A 544 15.91 -13.53 -1.98
C THR A 544 16.50 -14.93 -1.89
N ASN A 545 16.47 -15.67 -3.01
CA ASN A 545 16.83 -17.08 -3.14
C ASN A 545 16.13 -17.98 -2.11
N ARG A 546 14.96 -17.57 -1.63
CA ARG A 546 14.14 -18.35 -0.69
C ARG A 546 13.27 -19.35 -1.43
N VAL A 547 12.90 -20.40 -0.71
CA VAL A 547 11.86 -21.37 -1.08
C VAL A 547 10.74 -21.33 -0.03
N PHE A 548 9.59 -21.93 -0.35
CA PHE A 548 8.51 -22.12 0.60
C PHE A 548 8.83 -23.34 1.48
N ASP A 549 9.42 -23.12 2.65
CA ASP A 549 9.91 -24.15 3.58
C ASP A 549 9.16 -24.15 4.93
N VAL A 550 7.89 -23.73 4.93
CA VAL A 550 6.99 -23.87 6.09
C VAL A 550 6.64 -25.35 6.27
N ASP A 551 6.77 -25.86 7.49
CA ASP A 551 6.52 -27.27 7.78
C ASP A 551 5.05 -27.67 7.47
N ASP A 552 4.85 -28.85 6.88
CA ASP A 552 3.51 -29.34 6.52
C ASP A 552 2.60 -29.50 7.75
N SER A 553 3.15 -29.74 8.94
CA SER A 553 2.37 -29.80 10.18
C SER A 553 1.78 -28.44 10.57
N GLU A 554 2.46 -27.32 10.29
CA GLU A 554 1.88 -25.98 10.49
C GLU A 554 0.69 -25.77 9.54
N ILE A 555 0.83 -26.18 8.29
CA ILE A 555 -0.20 -26.02 7.26
C ILE A 555 -1.43 -26.87 7.58
N ARG A 556 -1.23 -28.17 7.89
CA ARG A 556 -2.33 -29.10 8.20
C ARG A 556 -3.05 -28.74 9.50
N GLY A 557 -2.31 -28.28 10.52
CA GLY A 557 -2.86 -27.91 11.82
C GLY A 557 -3.42 -26.49 11.91
N ILE A 558 -3.60 -25.78 10.79
CA ILE A 558 -4.07 -24.40 10.82
C ILE A 558 -5.49 -24.28 11.42
N TRP A 559 -6.39 -25.20 11.05
CA TRP A 559 -7.80 -25.13 11.42
C TRP A 559 -8.03 -25.47 12.88
N ASP A 560 -7.17 -26.30 13.48
CA ASP A 560 -7.20 -26.66 14.90
C ASP A 560 -6.96 -25.45 15.83
N ARG A 561 -6.34 -24.39 15.30
CA ARG A 561 -6.01 -23.15 16.02
C ARG A 561 -7.16 -22.14 16.03
N MET A 562 -8.18 -22.35 15.19
CA MET A 562 -9.24 -21.37 14.94
C MET A 562 -10.06 -21.03 16.19
N ASP A 563 -10.42 -22.02 17.00
CA ASP A 563 -11.25 -21.80 18.19
C ASP A 563 -10.50 -21.01 19.28
N ALA A 564 -9.16 -21.11 19.31
CA ALA A 564 -8.30 -20.37 20.22
C ALA A 564 -8.07 -18.91 19.78
N PHE A 565 -8.32 -18.56 18.51
CA PHE A 565 -8.08 -17.21 18.01
C PHE A 565 -8.93 -16.17 18.75
N ARG A 566 -8.29 -15.07 19.14
CA ARG A 566 -8.92 -13.85 19.69
C ARG A 566 -8.27 -12.64 19.02
N GLU A 567 -9.02 -11.54 18.84
CA GLU A 567 -8.43 -10.29 18.38
C GLU A 567 -7.40 -9.80 19.43
N PRO A 568 -6.14 -9.56 19.05
CA PRO A 568 -5.16 -9.01 19.97
C PRO A 568 -5.54 -7.57 20.33
N ARG A 569 -5.60 -7.26 21.63
CA ARG A 569 -5.80 -5.87 22.11
C ARG A 569 -4.63 -5.00 21.65
N LYS A 570 -4.93 -3.95 20.88
CA LYS A 570 -3.94 -2.96 20.45
C LYS A 570 -3.76 -1.91 21.55
N ILE A 571 -2.81 -2.13 22.46
CA ILE A 571 -2.27 -1.09 23.36
C ILE A 571 -1.06 -0.44 22.70
N TRP A 572 -0.74 0.82 23.05
CA TRP A 572 0.46 1.46 22.54
C TRP A 572 1.70 0.76 23.09
N GLU A 573 2.52 0.25 22.18
CA GLU A 573 3.89 -0.16 22.49
C GLU A 573 4.79 1.04 22.28
N VAL A 574 5.40 1.56 23.35
CA VAL A 574 6.37 2.66 23.28
C VAL A 574 7.76 2.05 23.25
N ARG A 575 8.44 2.17 22.10
CA ARG A 575 9.83 1.71 21.92
C ARG A 575 10.75 2.91 21.89
N ILE A 576 11.62 3.00 22.88
CA ILE A 576 12.67 4.02 22.93
C ILE A 576 13.93 3.41 22.35
N THR A 577 14.35 3.91 21.18
CA THR A 577 15.63 3.52 20.57
C THR A 577 16.79 4.14 21.35
N SER A 578 17.91 3.44 21.41
CA SER A 578 19.11 3.96 22.08
C SER A 578 19.71 5.11 21.28
N LEU A 579 19.91 6.26 21.92
CA LEU A 579 20.72 7.35 21.37
C LEU A 579 22.19 6.91 21.30
N PRO A 580 22.96 7.43 20.33
CA PRO A 580 24.40 7.25 20.39
C PRO A 580 24.96 7.89 21.65
N PRO A 581 26.10 7.43 22.18
CA PRO A 581 26.89 8.23 23.09
C PRO A 581 27.10 9.65 22.50
N LEU A 582 26.72 10.68 23.26
CA LEU A 582 26.85 12.09 22.87
C LEU A 582 27.92 12.76 23.74
N MET A 583 28.90 13.39 23.10
CA MET A 583 29.88 14.25 23.76
C MET A 583 29.64 15.68 23.32
N ILE A 584 29.07 16.50 24.20
CA ILE A 584 28.58 17.83 23.86
C ILE A 584 29.24 18.87 24.76
N GLY A 585 29.80 19.92 24.15
CA GLY A 585 30.37 21.06 24.87
C GLY A 585 31.61 21.62 24.18
N ALA A 586 31.98 22.86 24.51
CA ALA A 586 33.14 23.51 23.91
C ALA A 586 34.43 22.72 24.18
N GLY A 587 35.20 22.48 23.12
CA GLY A 587 36.49 21.80 23.18
C GLY A 587 36.43 20.27 23.31
N VAL A 588 35.25 19.65 23.28
CA VAL A 588 35.10 18.18 23.33
C VAL A 588 35.72 17.48 22.12
N LEU A 589 35.92 18.19 21.00
CA LEU A 589 36.67 17.70 19.84
C LEU A 589 38.09 17.25 20.22
N SER A 590 38.64 17.71 21.34
CA SER A 590 40.00 17.33 21.79
C SER A 590 40.13 15.86 22.12
N LYS A 591 39.01 15.18 22.35
CA LYS A 591 38.96 13.78 22.77
C LYS A 591 38.83 12.81 21.58
N ILE A 592 38.65 13.29 20.34
CA ILE A 592 38.37 12.44 19.16
C ILE A 592 39.37 11.30 18.98
N GLY A 593 40.67 11.58 19.08
CA GLY A 593 41.71 10.56 18.88
C GLY A 593 41.60 9.39 19.85
N GLY A 594 41.41 9.69 21.14
CA GLY A 594 41.22 8.67 22.18
C GLY A 594 39.91 7.89 22.01
N GLN A 595 38.84 8.55 21.56
CA GLN A 595 37.56 7.88 21.31
C GLN A 595 37.59 6.98 20.08
N ALA A 596 38.21 7.42 18.98
CA ALA A 596 38.41 6.60 17.78
C ALA A 596 39.22 5.33 18.10
N ALA A 597 40.34 5.48 18.83
CA ALA A 597 41.14 4.35 19.28
C ALA A 597 40.35 3.40 20.22
N ALA A 598 39.51 3.94 21.11
CA ALA A 598 38.66 3.14 22.00
C ALA A 598 37.57 2.35 21.26
N LEU A 599 37.13 2.83 20.08
CA LEU A 599 36.25 2.11 19.17
C LEU A 599 36.99 1.08 18.30
N GLY A 600 38.30 0.91 18.50
CA GLY A 600 39.13 -0.05 17.78
C GLY A 600 39.61 0.43 16.42
N MET A 601 39.45 1.73 16.10
CA MET A 601 39.93 2.27 14.82
C MET A 601 41.46 2.35 14.81
N THR A 602 42.08 1.78 13.79
CA THR A 602 43.51 1.94 13.48
C THR A 602 43.72 2.78 12.22
N ARG A 603 42.77 2.73 11.28
CA ARG A 603 42.75 3.55 10.07
C ARG A 603 41.32 3.97 9.73
N ALA A 604 41.04 5.26 9.90
CA ALA A 604 39.70 5.82 9.66
C ALA A 604 39.60 6.44 8.26
N LEU A 605 38.52 6.14 7.54
CA LEU A 605 38.09 6.98 6.43
C LEU A 605 37.42 8.23 6.99
N PHE A 606 38.07 9.38 6.79
CA PHE A 606 37.58 10.67 7.25
C PHE A 606 36.91 11.42 6.11
N ILE A 607 35.61 11.64 6.26
CA ILE A 607 34.72 12.27 5.31
C ILE A 607 34.39 13.68 5.78
N CYS A 608 34.59 14.68 4.93
CA CYS A 608 34.11 16.04 5.21
C CYS A 608 33.65 16.78 3.95
N ASP A 609 32.93 17.88 4.16
CA ASP A 609 32.60 18.81 3.08
C ASP A 609 33.83 19.69 2.70
N PRO A 610 33.86 20.26 1.47
CA PRO A 610 35.01 21.06 1.01
C PRO A 610 35.31 22.25 1.93
N THR A 611 34.27 22.86 2.50
CA THR A 611 34.41 24.03 3.38
C THR A 611 35.22 23.68 4.62
N MET A 612 34.98 22.51 5.23
CA MET A 612 35.73 22.08 6.42
C MET A 612 37.21 21.83 6.14
N LYS A 613 37.54 21.40 4.91
CA LYS A 613 38.94 21.28 4.48
C LYS A 613 39.57 22.65 4.25
N GLU A 614 38.91 23.53 3.53
CA GLU A 614 39.38 24.90 3.26
C GLU A 614 39.62 25.72 4.54
N MET A 615 38.77 25.52 5.57
CA MET A 615 38.92 26.17 6.87
C MET A 615 39.99 25.54 7.78
N GLY A 616 40.68 24.48 7.33
CA GLY A 616 41.72 23.78 8.10
C GLY A 616 41.18 22.96 9.29
N ARG A 617 39.86 22.81 9.41
CA ARG A 617 39.21 22.05 10.49
C ARG A 617 39.42 20.55 10.31
N ALA A 618 39.43 20.08 9.07
CA ALA A 618 39.79 18.70 8.77
C ALA A 618 41.22 18.36 9.25
N ASP A 619 42.19 19.25 9.01
CA ASP A 619 43.59 19.04 9.42
C ASP A 619 43.75 19.03 10.95
N GLU A 620 42.93 19.79 11.66
CA GLU A 620 42.87 19.78 13.12
C GLU A 620 42.44 18.40 13.66
N VAL A 621 41.43 17.78 13.05
CA VAL A 621 40.95 16.44 13.40
C VAL A 621 42.01 15.39 13.10
N ILE A 622 42.63 15.43 11.92
CA ILE A 622 43.71 14.52 11.51
C ILE A 622 44.86 14.54 12.53
N LYS A 623 45.36 15.73 12.90
CA LYS A 623 46.43 15.87 13.91
C LYS A 623 46.06 15.28 15.28
N ARG A 624 44.78 15.30 15.64
CA ARG A 624 44.29 14.74 16.91
C ARG A 624 44.21 13.21 16.84
N LEU A 625 43.84 12.65 15.69
CA LEU A 625 43.81 11.22 15.42
C LEU A 625 45.23 10.62 15.39
N GLU A 626 46.17 11.28 14.71
CA GLU A 626 47.58 10.88 14.62
C GLU A 626 48.24 10.72 16.00
N LYS A 627 47.96 11.64 16.93
CA LYS A 627 48.47 11.58 18.32
C LYS A 627 48.07 10.28 19.05
N HIS A 628 46.98 9.65 18.63
CA HIS A 628 46.47 8.41 19.18
C HIS A 628 46.73 7.20 18.27
N LYS A 629 47.60 7.35 17.26
CA LYS A 629 47.96 6.30 16.30
C LYS A 629 46.79 5.79 15.46
N VAL A 630 45.82 6.67 15.17
CA VAL A 630 44.76 6.42 14.20
C VAL A 630 45.16 7.08 12.89
N GLU A 631 45.48 6.27 11.88
CA GLU A 631 45.76 6.76 10.52
C GLU A 631 44.47 7.27 9.88
N THR A 632 44.58 8.24 8.96
CA THR A 632 43.41 8.85 8.31
C THR A 632 43.54 8.88 6.80
N VAL A 633 42.50 8.42 6.12
CA VAL A 633 42.31 8.61 4.68
C VAL A 633 41.26 9.70 4.52
N LEU A 634 41.62 10.85 3.93
CA LEU A 634 40.71 11.99 3.80
C LEU A 634 39.94 11.93 2.47
N PHE A 635 38.63 12.11 2.54
CA PHE A 635 37.76 12.45 1.42
C PHE A 635 37.00 13.74 1.75
N SER A 636 37.26 14.83 1.02
CA SER A 636 36.74 16.17 1.31
C SER A 636 35.71 16.69 0.32
N ASP A 637 35.31 15.88 -0.66
CA ASP A 637 34.54 16.34 -1.81
C ASP A 637 33.08 15.90 -1.73
N ILE A 638 32.51 15.82 -0.52
CA ILE A 638 31.12 15.40 -0.33
C ILE A 638 30.16 16.42 -0.92
N GLU A 639 29.27 15.92 -1.77
CA GLU A 639 28.17 16.69 -2.34
C GLU A 639 27.00 16.84 -1.35
N ALA A 640 26.22 17.90 -1.52
CA ALA A 640 24.96 18.04 -0.79
C ALA A 640 23.97 16.97 -1.27
N ASP A 641 23.26 16.34 -0.34
CA ASP A 641 22.35 15.21 -0.61
C ASP A 641 23.06 14.07 -1.36
N PRO A 642 23.98 13.36 -0.69
CA PRO A 642 25.02 12.54 -1.34
C PRO A 642 24.40 11.49 -2.28
N PRO A 643 24.86 11.42 -3.54
CA PRO A 643 24.32 10.48 -4.51
C PRO A 643 24.86 9.07 -4.31
N ILE A 644 24.14 8.05 -4.78
CA ILE A 644 24.54 6.63 -4.63
C ILE A 644 25.96 6.37 -5.15
N GLU A 645 26.31 6.97 -6.28
CA GLU A 645 27.60 6.82 -6.94
C GLU A 645 28.76 7.40 -6.10
N GLU A 646 28.48 8.40 -5.26
CA GLU A 646 29.44 8.90 -4.28
C GLU A 646 29.66 7.89 -3.15
N ILE A 647 28.59 7.26 -2.66
CA ILE A 647 28.68 6.21 -1.63
C ILE A 647 29.46 5.00 -2.16
N ASP A 648 29.29 4.64 -3.43
CA ASP A 648 30.06 3.57 -4.08
C ASP A 648 31.56 3.90 -4.16
N ARG A 649 31.91 5.12 -4.62
CA ARG A 649 33.31 5.58 -4.66
C ARG A 649 33.97 5.57 -3.28
N LEU A 650 33.23 5.99 -2.26
CA LEU A 650 33.68 5.94 -0.86
C LEU A 650 33.87 4.50 -0.39
N GLY A 651 33.01 3.57 -0.80
CA GLY A 651 33.13 2.14 -0.50
C GLY A 651 34.40 1.53 -1.08
N ASP A 652 34.69 1.82 -2.35
CA ASP A 652 35.92 1.37 -3.01
C ASP A 652 37.17 1.95 -2.34
N LEU A 653 37.13 3.22 -1.94
CA LEU A 653 38.21 3.87 -1.20
C LEU A 653 38.41 3.23 0.19
N TYR A 654 37.32 2.96 0.91
CA TYR A 654 37.35 2.32 2.23
C TYR A 654 38.04 0.95 2.17
N HIS A 655 37.70 0.13 1.18
CA HIS A 655 38.31 -1.19 1.01
C HIS A 655 39.74 -1.14 0.48
N ARG A 656 40.03 -0.28 -0.51
CA ARG A 656 41.37 -0.17 -1.11
C ARG A 656 42.42 0.26 -0.08
N GLU A 657 42.04 1.15 0.83
CA GLU A 657 42.94 1.69 1.84
C GLU A 657 42.87 0.92 3.16
N ASP A 658 42.19 -0.23 3.23
CA ASP A 658 42.06 -1.06 4.45
C ASP A 658 41.56 -0.27 5.69
N CYS A 659 40.56 0.60 5.50
CA CYS A 659 39.96 1.35 6.60
C CYS A 659 39.14 0.43 7.52
N ASP A 660 39.10 0.74 8.82
CA ASP A 660 38.36 -0.02 9.85
C ASP A 660 37.36 0.84 10.64
N GLY A 661 37.23 2.12 10.29
CA GLY A 661 36.28 3.05 10.90
C GLY A 661 35.95 4.22 9.96
N ILE A 662 34.84 4.90 10.26
CA ILE A 662 34.37 6.06 9.49
C ILE A 662 34.24 7.26 10.43
N ILE A 663 34.78 8.40 10.03
CA ILE A 663 34.61 9.68 10.75
C ILE A 663 33.97 10.65 9.76
N ALA A 664 32.88 11.31 10.15
CA ALA A 664 32.22 12.33 9.34
C ALA A 664 32.22 13.68 10.06
N MET A 665 32.71 14.72 9.39
CA MET A 665 32.65 16.10 9.85
C MET A 665 31.93 16.97 8.82
N GLY A 666 30.87 17.66 9.23
CA GLY A 666 30.11 18.50 8.31
C GLY A 666 28.64 18.68 8.71
N GLY A 667 27.83 19.05 7.71
CA GLY A 667 26.37 19.06 7.82
C GLY A 667 25.74 17.66 7.70
N GLY A 668 24.41 17.64 7.51
CA GLY A 668 23.64 16.40 7.35
C GLY A 668 24.16 15.49 6.24
N SER A 669 24.59 16.05 5.10
CA SER A 669 25.07 15.30 3.94
C SER A 669 26.31 14.45 4.24
N SER A 670 27.33 15.00 4.92
CA SER A 670 28.53 14.24 5.30
C SER A 670 28.22 13.10 6.27
N MET A 671 27.28 13.32 7.19
CA MET A 671 26.89 12.30 8.18
C MET A 671 26.00 11.22 7.56
N ASP A 672 25.08 11.59 6.67
CA ASP A 672 24.25 10.65 5.92
C ASP A 672 25.10 9.80 4.98
N ALA A 673 26.10 10.40 4.31
CA ALA A 673 27.09 9.66 3.52
C ALA A 673 27.85 8.64 4.37
N ALA A 674 28.33 9.01 5.57
CA ALA A 674 29.03 8.09 6.45
C ALA A 674 28.15 6.93 6.95
N LYS A 675 26.88 7.21 7.29
CA LYS A 675 25.93 6.17 7.69
C LYS A 675 25.60 5.23 6.53
N ALA A 676 25.34 5.77 5.34
CA ALA A 676 25.11 4.98 4.14
C ALA A 676 26.34 4.14 3.75
N LEU A 677 27.53 4.72 3.84
CA LEU A 677 28.79 4.03 3.60
C LEU A 677 28.97 2.84 4.53
N SER A 678 28.60 2.98 5.82
CA SER A 678 28.68 1.86 6.77
C SER A 678 27.88 0.63 6.30
N VAL A 679 26.74 0.86 5.65
CA VAL A 679 25.94 -0.20 5.02
C VAL A 679 26.63 -0.70 3.76
N ARG A 680 27.09 0.20 2.90
CA ARG A 680 27.69 -0.14 1.60
C ARG A 680 28.92 -1.03 1.71
N VAL A 681 29.80 -0.81 2.68
CA VAL A 681 31.06 -1.58 2.86
C VAL A 681 30.85 -2.95 3.51
N THR A 682 29.64 -3.26 3.95
CA THR A 682 29.31 -4.52 4.65
C THR A 682 28.21 -5.32 3.97
N HIS A 683 27.47 -4.70 3.04
CA HIS A 683 26.37 -5.33 2.32
C HIS A 683 26.58 -5.16 0.81
N GLU A 684 26.37 -6.26 0.08
CA GLU A 684 26.35 -6.25 -1.38
C GLU A 684 24.99 -5.74 -1.91
N GLY A 685 24.98 -5.21 -3.13
CA GLY A 685 23.79 -4.73 -3.83
C GLY A 685 23.74 -3.21 -3.98
N HIS A 686 22.84 -2.75 -4.84
CA HIS A 686 22.65 -1.32 -5.12
C HIS A 686 22.08 -0.58 -3.89
N MET A 687 22.50 0.65 -3.61
CA MET A 687 22.07 1.37 -2.40
C MET A 687 20.56 1.60 -2.31
N SER A 688 19.87 1.72 -3.46
CA SER A 688 18.40 1.78 -3.50
C SER A 688 17.73 0.56 -2.88
N GLU A 689 18.46 -0.57 -2.76
CA GLU A 689 17.91 -1.78 -2.19
C GLU A 689 17.64 -1.73 -0.69
N PHE A 690 18.27 -0.78 -0.01
CA PHE A 690 18.19 -0.54 1.43
C PHE A 690 17.17 0.57 1.78
N GLU A 691 16.44 1.07 0.78
CA GLU A 691 15.37 2.06 0.97
C GLU A 691 14.30 1.56 1.95
N SER A 692 13.98 2.39 2.95
CA SER A 692 13.11 2.01 4.05
C SER A 692 11.66 1.78 3.63
N LEU A 693 11.11 2.68 2.81
CA LEU A 693 9.73 2.58 2.31
C LEU A 693 9.50 1.34 1.44
N ALA A 694 10.57 0.79 0.88
CA ALA A 694 10.54 -0.43 0.10
C ALA A 694 10.93 -1.69 0.91
N GLY A 695 11.02 -1.59 2.24
CA GLY A 695 11.34 -2.73 3.12
C GLY A 695 12.83 -3.07 3.22
N GLY A 696 13.71 -2.22 2.69
CA GLY A 696 15.16 -2.40 2.71
C GLY A 696 15.78 -2.42 4.12
N THR A 697 15.11 -1.82 5.11
CA THR A 697 15.53 -1.83 6.52
C THR A 697 15.82 -3.25 7.04
N ALA A 698 15.05 -4.26 6.63
CA ALA A 698 15.24 -5.65 7.07
C ALA A 698 16.48 -6.35 6.47
N LYS A 699 17.11 -5.75 5.45
CA LYS A 699 18.33 -6.26 4.83
C LYS A 699 19.60 -5.84 5.59
N ILE A 700 19.55 -4.74 6.35
CA ILE A 700 20.68 -4.20 7.09
C ILE A 700 20.92 -5.02 8.36
N ARG A 701 22.14 -5.53 8.54
CA ARG A 701 22.53 -6.43 9.63
C ARG A 701 23.91 -6.06 10.18
N ASN A 702 24.19 -6.48 11.41
CA ASN A 702 25.52 -6.41 11.97
C ASN A 702 26.43 -7.50 11.39
N PRO A 703 27.76 -7.28 11.39
CA PRO A 703 28.47 -6.09 11.88
C PRO A 703 28.47 -4.93 10.86
N LEU A 704 28.44 -3.69 11.37
CA LEU A 704 28.71 -2.45 10.62
C LEU A 704 29.98 -1.79 11.21
N PRO A 705 30.83 -1.10 10.42
CA PRO A 705 31.98 -0.39 10.95
C PRO A 705 31.55 0.76 11.88
N PRO A 706 32.37 1.11 12.89
CA PRO A 706 32.05 2.23 13.77
C PRO A 706 32.06 3.56 13.00
N VAL A 707 31.00 4.35 13.19
CA VAL A 707 30.85 5.71 12.64
C VAL A 707 30.94 6.74 13.77
N ILE A 708 31.78 7.76 13.62
CA ILE A 708 31.83 8.94 14.49
C ILE A 708 31.34 10.16 13.71
N CYS A 709 30.34 10.88 14.24
CA CYS A 709 29.81 12.09 13.63
C CYS A 709 30.24 13.35 14.38
N ILE A 710 30.63 14.39 13.64
CA ILE A 710 31.10 15.70 14.13
C ILE A 710 30.30 16.79 13.40
N PRO A 711 29.12 17.18 13.90
CA PRO A 711 28.29 18.17 13.22
C PRO A 711 28.93 19.56 13.26
N THR A 712 28.90 20.25 12.11
CA THR A 712 29.39 21.63 11.95
C THR A 712 28.25 22.63 11.70
N THR A 713 27.01 22.15 11.77
CA THR A 713 25.76 22.91 11.70
C THR A 713 24.76 22.39 12.74
N SER A 714 23.70 23.14 13.02
CA SER A 714 22.67 22.75 14.00
C SER A 714 21.28 22.74 13.36
N GLY A 715 21.03 21.77 12.48
CA GLY A 715 19.75 21.63 11.75
C GLY A 715 19.17 20.21 11.76
N THR A 716 19.84 19.27 11.11
CA THR A 716 19.26 17.97 10.77
C THR A 716 19.20 16.96 11.93
N GLY A 717 20.10 17.06 12.92
CA GLY A 717 20.26 16.06 13.97
C GLY A 717 20.70 14.68 13.44
N SER A 718 21.33 14.66 12.26
CA SER A 718 21.81 13.44 11.58
C SER A 718 22.83 12.66 12.42
N GLU A 719 23.53 13.32 13.33
CA GLU A 719 24.44 12.71 14.30
C GLU A 719 23.77 11.81 15.35
N ALA A 720 22.44 11.91 15.52
CA ALA A 720 21.70 11.21 16.58
C ALA A 720 20.52 10.35 16.07
N ASN A 721 20.17 10.47 14.79
CA ASN A 721 18.98 9.84 14.22
C ASN A 721 19.28 8.46 13.58
N THR A 722 18.21 7.77 13.18
CA THR A 722 18.24 6.42 12.59
C THR A 722 18.17 6.42 11.06
N TYR A 723 18.36 7.57 10.41
CA TYR A 723 18.11 7.78 8.98
C TYR A 723 19.37 8.18 8.23
N ALA A 724 19.45 7.90 6.93
CA ALA A 724 20.36 8.55 6.00
C ALA A 724 19.58 8.90 4.73
N VAL A 725 19.67 10.16 4.29
CA VAL A 725 19.05 10.64 3.05
C VAL A 725 20.07 10.58 1.92
N LEU A 726 19.71 9.91 0.83
CA LEU A 726 20.53 9.79 -0.37
C LEU A 726 19.77 10.28 -1.60
N SER A 727 20.51 10.80 -2.58
CA SER A 727 19.98 11.09 -3.90
C SER A 727 20.16 9.90 -4.82
N ASP A 728 19.13 9.59 -5.60
CA ASP A 728 19.17 8.60 -6.66
C ASP A 728 19.00 9.31 -8.00
N HIS A 729 20.11 9.58 -8.67
CA HIS A 729 20.13 10.31 -9.94
C HIS A 729 19.44 9.55 -11.06
N GLU A 730 19.50 8.21 -11.06
CA GLU A 730 18.79 7.38 -12.04
C GLU A 730 17.27 7.54 -11.92
N ARG A 731 16.76 7.63 -10.69
CA ARG A 731 15.32 7.81 -10.41
C ARG A 731 14.86 9.26 -10.36
N GLY A 732 15.78 10.22 -10.21
CA GLY A 732 15.45 11.63 -9.99
C GLY A 732 14.72 11.88 -8.67
N ILE A 733 14.96 11.05 -7.64
CA ILE A 733 14.31 11.17 -6.33
C ILE A 733 15.35 11.16 -5.19
N LYS A 734 14.94 11.64 -4.03
CA LYS A 734 15.61 11.36 -2.75
C LYS A 734 14.94 10.18 -2.06
N PHE A 735 15.72 9.34 -1.40
CA PHE A 735 15.19 8.22 -0.63
C PHE A 735 15.90 8.10 0.73
N ILE A 736 15.26 7.37 1.64
CA ILE A 736 15.72 7.26 3.03
C ILE A 736 16.11 5.81 3.32
N ILE A 737 17.32 5.64 3.85
CA ILE A 737 17.73 4.41 4.53
C ILE A 737 17.43 4.60 6.01
N MET A 738 16.67 3.68 6.62
CA MET A 738 16.35 3.73 8.05
C MET A 738 16.75 2.44 8.74
N SER A 739 17.55 2.51 9.80
CA SER A 739 17.87 1.36 10.67
C SER A 739 18.41 1.83 12.02
N GLU A 740 18.03 1.13 13.10
CA GLU A 740 18.66 1.33 14.42
C GLU A 740 20.16 0.98 14.40
N LEU A 741 20.61 0.19 13.42
CA LEU A 741 22.00 -0.24 13.31
C LEU A 741 22.92 0.85 12.75
N ILE A 742 22.39 1.79 11.95
CA ILE A 742 23.18 2.86 11.32
C ILE A 742 23.35 4.10 12.23
N VAL A 743 22.77 4.07 13.44
CA VAL A 743 23.02 5.10 14.46
C VAL A 743 24.52 5.17 14.74
N PRO A 744 25.15 6.36 14.73
CA PRO A 744 26.58 6.50 14.97
C PRO A 744 27.02 5.83 16.28
N LYS A 745 28.27 5.38 16.35
CA LYS A 745 28.84 4.85 17.61
C LYS A 745 29.19 5.98 18.60
N LEU A 746 29.37 7.19 18.09
CA LEU A 746 29.65 8.39 18.87
C LEU A 746 29.28 9.64 18.06
N ALA A 747 28.63 10.61 18.71
CA ALA A 747 28.56 11.98 18.20
C ALA A 747 29.40 12.92 19.07
N ILE A 748 30.30 13.68 18.44
CA ILE A 748 31.11 14.71 19.10
C ILE A 748 30.62 16.07 18.64
N ILE A 749 29.83 16.73 19.49
CA ILE A 749 29.13 17.97 19.19
C ILE A 749 29.87 19.11 19.89
N ASP A 750 30.76 19.76 19.15
CA ASP A 750 31.56 20.89 19.64
C ASP A 750 31.01 22.22 19.11
N PRO A 751 30.37 23.06 19.95
CA PRO A 751 29.77 24.34 19.54
C PRO A 751 30.80 25.33 18.99
N GLU A 752 32.11 25.14 19.24
CA GLU A 752 33.14 25.98 18.64
C GLU A 752 33.17 25.84 17.11
N LEU A 753 32.79 24.67 16.58
CA LEU A 753 32.76 24.42 15.13
C LEU A 753 31.67 25.20 14.41
N THR A 754 30.59 25.55 15.10
CA THR A 754 29.48 26.32 14.52
C THR A 754 29.68 27.84 14.65
N SER A 755 30.62 28.30 15.48
CA SER A 755 30.86 29.74 15.76
C SER A 755 31.22 30.58 14.51
N THR A 756 31.72 29.92 13.46
CA THR A 756 32.16 30.57 12.22
C THR A 756 31.09 30.60 11.13
N LEU A 757 29.91 30.01 11.36
CA LEU A 757 28.83 29.98 10.39
C LEU A 757 28.32 31.39 10.06
N PRO A 758 28.08 31.72 8.77
CA PRO A 758 27.39 32.94 8.40
C PRO A 758 26.03 33.05 9.08
N LYS A 759 25.59 34.28 9.39
CA LYS A 759 24.28 34.54 10.01
C LYS A 759 23.14 33.85 9.25
N ARG A 760 23.17 33.92 7.91
CA ARG A 760 22.17 33.29 7.04
C ARG A 760 22.11 31.77 7.26
N VAL A 761 23.25 31.07 7.23
CA VAL A 761 23.30 29.61 7.44
C VAL A 761 22.84 29.26 8.86
N THR A 762 23.27 30.04 9.85
CA THR A 762 22.84 29.85 11.26
C THR A 762 21.31 29.95 11.40
N ALA A 763 20.68 30.93 10.75
CA ALA A 763 19.23 31.08 10.73
C ALA A 763 18.53 29.92 10.00
N GLU A 764 18.98 29.59 8.78
CA GLU A 764 18.39 28.53 7.96
C GLU A 764 18.46 27.17 8.66
N THR A 765 19.60 26.79 9.25
CA THR A 765 19.71 25.50 9.97
C THR A 765 18.96 25.52 11.31
N GLY A 766 18.90 26.67 12.00
CA GLY A 766 18.13 26.77 13.24
C GLY A 766 16.62 26.65 13.02
N ILE A 767 16.11 27.17 11.90
CA ILE A 767 14.70 26.99 11.50
C ILE A 767 14.43 25.53 11.13
N ASP A 768 15.36 24.86 10.47
CA ASP A 768 15.25 23.43 10.17
C ASP A 768 15.11 22.58 11.45
N ALA A 769 15.98 22.82 12.45
CA ALA A 769 15.87 22.18 13.76
C ALA A 769 14.52 22.48 14.44
N LEU A 770 14.01 23.71 14.31
CA LEU A 770 12.69 24.09 14.82
C LEU A 770 11.56 23.34 14.11
N ALA A 771 11.62 23.25 12.78
CA ALA A 771 10.64 22.54 11.98
C ALA A 771 10.58 21.06 12.38
N HIS A 772 11.74 20.39 12.50
CA HIS A 772 11.82 19.02 12.99
C HIS A 772 11.18 18.85 14.38
N CYS A 773 11.37 19.81 15.30
CA CYS A 773 10.74 19.75 16.61
C CYS A 773 9.22 19.98 16.55
N ILE A 774 8.73 20.98 15.80
CA ILE A 774 7.30 21.30 15.70
C ILE A 774 6.53 20.17 15.02
N GLU A 775 7.03 19.72 13.88
CA GLU A 775 6.41 18.63 13.11
C GLU A 775 6.55 17.31 13.87
N GLY A 776 7.72 17.01 14.45
CA GLY A 776 7.90 15.83 15.31
C GLY A 776 7.01 15.83 16.56
N TYR A 777 6.67 16.99 17.12
CA TYR A 777 5.73 17.08 18.24
C TYR A 777 4.31 16.66 17.81
N THR A 778 3.90 17.03 16.60
CA THR A 778 2.52 16.88 16.09
C THR A 778 2.32 15.73 15.09
N GLY A 779 3.41 15.07 14.67
CA GLY A 779 3.42 14.03 13.65
C GLY A 779 2.58 12.80 13.99
N THR A 780 2.02 12.17 12.95
CA THR A 780 1.01 11.11 13.07
C THR A 780 1.51 9.70 12.74
N LEU A 781 2.79 9.51 12.40
CA LEU A 781 3.38 8.18 12.22
C LEU A 781 3.46 7.40 13.54
N MET A 782 3.78 8.12 14.63
CA MET A 782 3.72 7.60 16.00
C MET A 782 2.91 8.57 16.87
N PRO A 783 1.56 8.55 16.76
CA PRO A 783 0.70 9.54 17.40
C PRO A 783 0.92 9.63 18.91
N TYR A 784 1.22 8.50 19.56
CA TYR A 784 1.54 8.43 20.97
C TYR A 784 2.98 7.99 21.20
N HIS A 785 3.86 8.96 21.48
CA HIS A 785 5.24 8.69 21.91
C HIS A 785 5.74 9.79 22.88
N PRO A 786 5.46 9.69 24.19
CA PRO A 786 5.69 10.78 25.14
C PRO A 786 7.17 11.17 25.28
N TYR A 787 8.09 10.22 25.08
CA TYR A 787 9.53 10.49 25.11
C TYR A 787 9.95 11.46 23.98
N TYR A 788 9.51 11.22 22.74
CA TYR A 788 9.83 12.08 21.61
C TYR A 788 9.10 13.42 21.69
N SER A 789 7.83 13.43 22.13
CA SER A 789 7.12 14.69 22.37
C SER A 789 7.82 15.58 23.40
N ALA A 790 8.39 15.00 24.46
CA ALA A 790 9.12 15.78 25.47
C ALA A 790 10.43 16.38 24.92
N LEU A 791 11.18 15.63 24.12
CA LEU A 791 12.40 16.11 23.47
C LEU A 791 12.09 17.25 22.49
N ALA A 792 11.12 17.06 21.58
CA ALA A 792 10.66 18.09 20.65
C ALA A 792 10.26 19.38 21.36
N PHE A 793 9.45 19.28 22.41
CA PHE A 793 8.96 20.43 23.17
C PHE A 793 10.11 21.22 23.83
N TYR A 794 11.10 20.51 24.39
CA TYR A 794 12.28 21.15 24.97
C TYR A 794 13.19 21.73 23.87
N GLY A 795 13.31 21.08 22.71
CA GLY A 795 14.00 21.61 21.53
C GLY A 795 13.44 22.96 21.07
N ILE A 796 12.11 23.08 20.96
CA ILE A 796 11.42 24.35 20.62
C ILE A 796 11.80 25.47 21.60
N LYS A 797 11.82 25.15 22.91
CA LYS A 797 12.23 26.11 23.95
C LYS A 797 13.66 26.60 23.72
N LEU A 798 14.59 25.68 23.44
CA LEU A 798 16.00 26.01 23.19
C LEU A 798 16.16 26.87 21.94
N VAL A 799 15.50 26.54 20.82
CA VAL A 799 15.54 27.37 19.61
C VAL A 799 15.04 28.78 19.91
N GLY A 800 13.86 28.89 20.54
CA GLY A 800 13.24 30.19 20.83
C GLY A 800 14.13 31.12 21.66
N SER A 801 14.89 30.57 22.62
CA SER A 801 15.78 31.36 23.47
C SER A 801 17.17 31.64 22.88
N SER A 802 17.62 30.83 21.93
CA SER A 802 19.04 30.76 21.55
C SER A 802 19.30 31.12 20.09
N LEU A 803 18.35 30.86 19.18
CA LEU A 803 18.51 31.20 17.76
C LEU A 803 18.65 32.72 17.53
N PRO A 804 17.82 33.60 18.13
CA PRO A 804 18.04 35.04 18.00
C PRO A 804 19.39 35.50 18.55
N LYS A 805 19.81 34.94 19.69
CA LYS A 805 21.09 35.28 20.34
C LYS A 805 22.28 34.96 19.44
N VAL A 806 22.33 33.75 18.89
CA VAL A 806 23.45 33.33 18.05
C VAL A 806 23.47 34.04 16.69
N CYS A 807 22.31 34.44 16.17
CA CYS A 807 22.20 35.28 14.97
C CYS A 807 22.67 36.73 15.22
N ALA A 808 22.63 37.20 16.46
CA ALA A 808 23.12 38.52 16.88
C ALA A 808 24.60 38.48 17.31
N ASP A 809 25.00 37.45 18.04
CA ASP A 809 26.37 37.19 18.50
C ASP A 809 26.78 35.74 18.15
N PRO A 810 27.50 35.52 17.04
CA PRO A 810 27.91 34.18 16.63
C PRO A 810 28.89 33.51 17.61
N GLY A 811 29.49 34.28 18.54
CA GLY A 811 30.43 33.82 19.55
C GLY A 811 29.79 33.31 20.86
N ASP A 812 28.45 33.41 21.02
CA ASP A 812 27.76 32.88 22.19
C ASP A 812 27.76 31.34 22.18
N LEU A 813 28.78 30.75 22.81
CA LEU A 813 28.98 29.30 22.86
C LEU A 813 27.85 28.57 23.62
N GLN A 814 27.19 29.21 24.58
CA GLN A 814 26.06 28.59 25.27
C GLN A 814 24.85 28.53 24.34
N ALA A 815 24.53 29.61 23.63
CA ALA A 815 23.46 29.61 22.64
C ALA A 815 23.75 28.61 21.50
N ARG A 816 25.00 28.50 21.05
CA ARG A 816 25.45 27.48 20.06
C ARG A 816 25.27 26.06 20.60
N THR A 817 25.58 25.82 21.88
CA THR A 817 25.37 24.52 22.54
C THR A 817 23.88 24.17 22.58
N ASP A 818 23.04 25.13 22.97
CA ASP A 818 21.59 24.95 23.03
C ASP A 818 20.99 24.67 21.64
N MET A 819 21.47 25.36 20.60
CA MET A 819 21.06 25.08 19.22
C MET A 819 21.46 23.69 18.75
N ALA A 820 22.67 23.23 19.09
CA ALA A 820 23.10 21.88 18.77
C ALA A 820 22.26 20.82 19.50
N MET A 821 21.92 21.05 20.76
CA MET A 821 20.98 20.22 21.51
C MET A 821 19.58 20.21 20.88
N ALA A 822 19.09 21.36 20.42
CA ALA A 822 17.80 21.46 19.75
C ALA A 822 17.78 20.64 18.45
N ALA A 823 18.87 20.68 17.67
CA ALA A 823 19.01 19.86 16.45
C ALA A 823 18.99 18.36 16.76
N VAL A 824 19.69 17.91 17.80
CA VAL A 824 19.62 16.50 18.28
C VAL A 824 18.19 16.13 18.66
N TYR A 825 17.49 16.97 19.42
CA TYR A 825 16.11 16.70 19.81
C TYR A 825 15.15 16.67 18.63
N GLY A 826 15.28 17.60 17.68
CA GLY A 826 14.54 17.58 16.43
C GLY A 826 14.79 16.28 15.67
N GLY A 827 16.06 15.94 15.47
CA GLY A 827 16.54 14.76 14.75
C GLY A 827 15.98 13.42 15.28
N VAL A 828 15.81 13.33 16.60
CA VAL A 828 15.24 12.14 17.25
C VAL A 828 13.71 12.16 17.16
N SER A 829 13.11 13.33 17.36
CA SER A 829 11.66 13.46 17.53
C SER A 829 10.88 13.36 16.22
N PHE A 830 11.47 13.75 15.08
CA PHE A 830 10.79 13.66 13.79
C PHE A 830 10.53 12.22 13.32
N THR A 831 11.04 11.21 14.05
CA THR A 831 10.59 9.80 13.93
C THR A 831 9.07 9.65 14.11
N LYS A 832 8.42 10.59 14.81
CA LYS A 832 6.96 10.67 14.89
C LYS A 832 6.27 11.10 13.59
N GLY A 833 7.03 11.50 12.58
CA GLY A 833 6.55 11.99 11.29
C GLY A 833 6.85 13.47 11.07
N LEU A 834 6.91 13.82 9.79
CA LEU A 834 6.97 15.17 9.27
C LEU A 834 5.70 15.42 8.43
N GLY A 835 5.42 16.66 8.06
CA GLY A 835 4.19 17.05 7.38
C GLY A 835 4.42 17.97 6.18
N VAL A 836 3.42 18.82 5.91
CA VAL A 836 3.41 19.68 4.71
C VAL A 836 4.59 20.66 4.66
N GLY A 837 5.15 21.06 5.81
CA GLY A 837 6.32 21.94 5.87
C GLY A 837 7.54 21.32 5.18
N HIS A 838 7.88 20.09 5.54
CA HIS A 838 8.98 19.37 4.89
C HIS A 838 8.64 18.89 3.48
N SER A 839 7.40 18.47 3.21
CA SER A 839 6.99 18.08 1.85
C SER A 839 7.17 19.20 0.82
N LEU A 840 6.70 20.42 1.13
CA LEU A 840 6.98 21.60 0.30
C LEU A 840 8.48 21.89 0.22
N GLY A 841 9.19 21.76 1.34
CA GLY A 841 10.65 21.89 1.40
C GLY A 841 11.39 20.92 0.48
N HIS A 842 10.96 19.65 0.38
CA HIS A 842 11.54 18.64 -0.50
C HIS A 842 11.36 19.01 -1.97
N VAL A 843 10.12 19.33 -2.37
CA VAL A 843 9.79 19.63 -3.76
C VAL A 843 10.52 20.90 -4.23
N ILE A 844 10.47 21.96 -3.42
CA ILE A 844 11.14 23.24 -3.74
C ILE A 844 12.65 23.07 -3.75
N GLY A 845 13.21 22.39 -2.73
CA GLY A 845 14.65 22.15 -2.63
C GLY A 845 15.18 21.35 -3.83
N ALA A 846 14.50 20.28 -4.21
CA ALA A 846 14.89 19.43 -5.34
C ALA A 846 14.82 20.16 -6.69
N ARG A 847 13.79 21.00 -6.90
CA ARG A 847 13.54 21.62 -8.21
C ARG A 847 14.36 22.88 -8.48
N TYR A 848 14.70 23.65 -7.44
CA TYR A 848 15.38 24.93 -7.57
C TYR A 848 16.77 24.98 -6.93
N HIS A 849 17.28 23.84 -6.45
CA HIS A 849 18.60 23.73 -5.79
C HIS A 849 18.75 24.71 -4.60
N ILE A 850 17.68 24.84 -3.81
CA ILE A 850 17.63 25.68 -2.61
C ILE A 850 18.00 24.84 -1.38
N SER A 851 18.79 25.40 -0.46
CA SER A 851 19.14 24.72 0.80
C SER A 851 17.89 24.30 1.58
N HIS A 852 17.91 23.12 2.21
CA HIS A 852 16.72 22.53 2.83
C HIS A 852 16.05 23.47 3.86
N GLY A 853 16.80 23.97 4.85
CA GLY A 853 16.26 24.90 5.84
C GLY A 853 15.71 26.21 5.25
N ARG A 854 16.26 26.67 4.12
CA ARG A 854 15.73 27.83 3.39
C ARG A 854 14.39 27.55 2.73
N ALA A 855 14.22 26.38 2.11
CA ALA A 855 12.95 25.95 1.52
C ALA A 855 11.88 25.67 2.60
N VAL A 856 12.29 25.11 3.74
CA VAL A 856 11.40 24.82 4.88
C VAL A 856 10.88 26.09 5.56
N THR A 857 11.62 27.21 5.49
CA THR A 857 11.25 28.46 6.19
C THR A 857 9.82 28.95 5.86
N PRO A 858 9.46 29.33 4.62
CA PRO A 858 8.07 29.71 4.30
C PRO A 858 7.11 28.49 4.34
N SER A 859 7.63 27.28 4.13
CA SER A 859 6.82 26.06 4.16
C SER A 859 6.28 25.74 5.57
N LEU A 860 7.03 26.06 6.62
CA LEU A 860 6.59 25.88 8.01
C LEU A 860 5.46 26.85 8.39
N LEU A 861 5.38 28.03 7.75
CA LEU A 861 4.22 28.91 7.88
C LEU A 861 2.98 28.28 7.24
N CYS A 862 3.12 27.63 6.08
CA CYS A 862 2.04 26.86 5.47
C CYS A 862 1.56 25.74 6.40
N PHE A 863 2.50 25.02 7.04
CA PHE A 863 2.20 24.00 8.05
C PHE A 863 1.41 24.55 9.24
N ALA A 864 1.86 25.66 9.82
CA ALA A 864 1.21 26.30 10.97
C ALA A 864 -0.21 26.78 10.62
N ARG A 865 -0.38 27.42 9.45
CA ARG A 865 -1.69 27.91 9.00
C ARG A 865 -2.66 26.78 8.72
N PHE A 866 -2.22 25.76 7.99
CA PHE A 866 -3.10 24.67 7.58
C PHE A 866 -3.58 23.83 8.77
N ASN A 867 -2.66 23.50 9.68
CA ASN A 867 -2.93 22.57 10.78
C ASN A 867 -3.49 23.25 12.05
N GLU A 868 -3.67 24.57 12.08
CA GLU A 868 -4.12 25.31 13.28
C GLU A 868 -5.38 24.72 13.93
N LYS A 869 -6.36 24.32 13.12
CA LYS A 869 -7.60 23.72 13.63
C LYS A 869 -7.39 22.30 14.16
N ALA A 870 -6.49 21.54 13.56
CA ALA A 870 -6.25 20.14 13.91
C ALA A 870 -5.35 19.99 15.14
N CYS A 871 -4.45 20.94 15.36
CA CYS A 871 -3.43 20.95 16.41
C CYS A 871 -3.56 22.14 17.35
N ARG A 872 -4.78 22.62 17.61
CA ARG A 872 -4.99 23.89 18.32
C ARG A 872 -4.28 23.95 19.67
N GLN A 873 -4.45 22.92 20.50
CA GLN A 873 -3.86 22.89 21.83
C GLN A 873 -2.33 22.77 21.74
N GLU A 874 -1.85 21.87 20.89
CA GLU A 874 -0.43 21.66 20.65
C GLU A 874 0.26 22.94 20.14
N PHE A 875 -0.38 23.67 19.21
CA PHE A 875 0.17 24.90 18.64
C PHE A 875 0.16 26.06 19.64
N GLU A 876 -0.86 26.17 20.50
CA GLU A 876 -0.87 27.13 21.61
C GLU A 876 0.31 26.87 22.57
N ASP A 877 0.54 25.59 22.92
CA ASP A 877 1.64 25.17 23.81
C ASP A 877 3.03 25.42 23.17
N ILE A 878 3.19 25.08 21.89
CA ILE A 878 4.43 25.31 21.12
C ILE A 878 4.69 26.82 20.98
N ALA A 879 3.70 27.62 20.59
CA ALA A 879 3.85 29.07 20.38
C ALA A 879 4.24 29.77 21.69
N TRP A 880 3.62 29.37 22.79
CA TRP A 880 3.94 29.90 24.12
C TRP A 880 5.37 29.54 24.54
N THR A 881 5.82 28.34 24.20
CA THR A 881 7.16 27.84 24.52
C THR A 881 8.24 28.49 23.66
N LEU A 882 7.93 28.74 22.38
CA LEU A 882 8.84 29.37 21.42
C LEU A 882 9.17 30.81 21.83
N ASN A 883 8.15 31.67 21.96
CA ASN A 883 8.36 33.09 22.25
C ASN A 883 7.17 33.76 22.96
N ARG A 884 6.41 33.01 23.77
CA ARG A 884 5.23 33.50 24.52
C ARG A 884 4.09 34.01 23.62
N SER A 885 4.08 33.64 22.34
CA SER A 885 2.96 33.89 21.45
C SER A 885 1.79 32.96 21.76
N ARG A 886 0.58 33.31 21.30
CA ARG A 886 -0.62 32.46 21.44
C ARG A 886 -1.02 31.75 20.14
N ASN A 887 -0.44 32.17 19.02
CA ASN A 887 -0.62 31.57 17.71
C ASN A 887 0.76 31.22 17.15
N LEU A 888 0.89 30.03 16.58
CA LEU A 888 2.17 29.51 16.10
C LEU A 888 2.68 30.27 14.87
N GLU A 889 1.82 30.58 13.91
CA GLU A 889 2.19 31.34 12.71
C GLU A 889 2.73 32.73 13.09
N GLU A 890 2.05 33.45 13.98
CA GLU A 890 2.53 34.73 14.52
C GLU A 890 3.87 34.59 15.25
N GLY A 891 4.01 33.52 16.04
CA GLY A 891 5.25 33.21 16.76
C GLY A 891 6.41 32.98 15.80
N LEU A 892 6.18 32.23 14.72
CA LEU A 892 7.18 32.00 13.66
C LEU A 892 7.54 33.29 12.92
N LEU A 893 6.55 34.10 12.53
CA LEU A 893 6.79 35.38 11.84
C LEU A 893 7.64 36.34 12.68
N LYS A 894 7.36 36.47 13.98
CA LYS A 894 8.18 37.29 14.91
C LYS A 894 9.62 36.79 14.97
N LEU A 895 9.81 35.48 15.10
CA LEU A 895 11.15 34.89 15.12
C LEU A 895 11.87 35.14 13.78
N TYR A 896 11.18 34.95 12.66
CA TYR A 896 11.75 35.12 11.32
C TYR A 896 12.16 36.57 11.05
N GLU A 897 11.37 37.55 11.51
CA GLU A 897 11.72 38.96 11.46
C GLU A 897 13.00 39.25 12.26
N GLU A 898 13.10 38.73 13.49
CA GLU A 898 14.25 38.95 14.39
C GLU A 898 15.57 38.40 13.80
N ILE A 899 15.51 37.25 13.12
CA ILE A 899 16.70 36.61 12.54
C ILE A 899 16.93 36.96 11.06
N GLY A 900 15.98 37.64 10.40
CA GLY A 900 16.05 38.04 9.00
C GLY A 900 15.83 36.89 8.01
N ALA A 901 14.91 35.97 8.31
CA ALA A 901 14.57 34.83 7.45
C ALA A 901 13.46 35.18 6.42
N PRO A 902 13.50 34.60 5.20
CA PRO A 902 12.51 34.87 4.16
C PRO A 902 11.14 34.27 4.52
N THR A 903 10.07 35.02 4.30
CA THR A 903 8.69 34.57 4.62
C THR A 903 7.87 34.22 3.37
N ARG A 904 8.40 34.47 2.16
CA ARG A 904 7.68 34.22 0.91
C ARG A 904 8.45 33.36 -0.09
N PHE A 905 7.72 32.58 -0.88
CA PHE A 905 8.29 31.71 -1.90
C PHE A 905 8.99 32.48 -3.03
N ARG A 906 8.47 33.65 -3.42
CA ARG A 906 9.13 34.51 -4.43
C ARG A 906 10.52 34.98 -3.99
N ASP A 907 10.74 35.16 -2.69
CA ASP A 907 12.03 35.58 -2.12
C ASP A 907 13.07 34.45 -2.19
N LEU A 908 12.63 33.23 -2.50
CA LEU A 908 13.47 32.07 -2.76
C LEU A 908 13.77 31.87 -4.26
N GLY A 909 13.14 32.63 -5.16
CA GLY A 909 13.30 32.48 -6.61
C GLY A 909 12.38 31.43 -7.24
N VAL A 910 11.32 31.00 -6.55
CA VAL A 910 10.32 30.07 -7.08
C VAL A 910 9.40 30.83 -8.07
N PRO A 911 9.22 30.37 -9.33
CA PRO A 911 8.28 30.97 -10.28
C PRO A 911 6.81 30.70 -9.92
N GLU A 912 5.91 31.65 -10.23
CA GLU A 912 4.47 31.55 -9.91
C GLU A 912 3.77 30.47 -10.75
N GLU A 913 4.19 30.30 -12.00
CA GLU A 913 3.65 29.31 -12.94
C GLU A 913 3.85 27.87 -12.49
N ASP A 914 4.82 27.63 -11.61
CA ASP A 914 5.17 26.31 -11.11
C ASP A 914 4.39 25.93 -9.84
N LEU A 915 3.67 26.87 -9.20
CA LEU A 915 2.91 26.60 -7.98
C LEU A 915 1.90 25.44 -8.13
N PRO A 916 1.13 25.29 -9.24
CA PRO A 916 0.24 24.14 -9.42
C PRO A 916 0.98 22.80 -9.41
N ARG A 917 2.16 22.75 -10.04
CA ARG A 917 2.98 21.54 -10.07
C ARG A 917 3.59 21.24 -8.70
N ILE A 918 4.05 22.26 -7.98
CA ILE A 918 4.55 22.11 -6.60
C ILE A 918 3.41 21.61 -5.69
N ALA A 919 2.21 22.16 -5.82
CA ALA A 919 1.04 21.70 -5.06
C ALA A 919 0.71 20.23 -5.37
N PHE A 920 0.73 19.85 -6.64
CA PHE A 920 0.53 18.46 -7.05
C PHE A 920 1.59 17.54 -6.43
N GLU A 921 2.87 17.81 -6.67
CA GLU A 921 3.98 16.98 -6.18
C GLU A 921 3.99 16.89 -4.64
N ALA A 922 3.83 18.02 -3.94
CA ALA A 922 3.80 18.07 -2.47
C ALA A 922 2.57 17.37 -1.87
N SER A 923 1.41 17.44 -2.53
CA SER A 923 0.19 16.74 -2.08
C SER A 923 0.36 15.22 -2.11
N LYS A 924 1.28 14.73 -2.95
CA LYS A 924 1.56 13.30 -3.16
C LYS A 924 2.88 12.85 -2.54
N ASP A 925 3.65 13.74 -1.92
CA ASP A 925 4.83 13.38 -1.12
C ASP A 925 4.36 12.50 0.05
N VAL A 926 4.99 11.33 0.18
CA VAL A 926 4.70 10.35 1.23
C VAL A 926 4.72 11.02 2.60
N VAL A 927 5.70 11.88 2.88
CA VAL A 927 5.86 12.59 4.15
C VAL A 927 4.60 13.33 4.54
N ASN A 928 4.02 14.08 3.59
CA ASN A 928 2.74 14.77 3.81
C ASN A 928 1.57 13.79 3.97
N THR A 929 1.48 12.76 3.11
CA THR A 929 0.34 11.83 3.13
C THR A 929 0.25 10.97 4.41
N VAL A 930 1.38 10.69 5.07
CA VAL A 930 1.42 9.78 6.23
C VAL A 930 1.65 10.48 7.56
N GLY A 931 2.34 11.63 7.57
CA GLY A 931 2.81 12.27 8.80
C GLY A 931 2.15 13.61 9.14
N ASN A 932 1.46 14.25 8.19
CA ASN A 932 0.80 15.54 8.45
C ASN A 932 -0.42 15.38 9.39
N PRO A 933 -0.66 16.28 10.35
CA PRO A 933 -1.75 16.15 11.31
C PRO A 933 -3.16 16.12 10.70
N ALA A 934 -3.36 16.85 9.60
CA ALA A 934 -4.59 16.84 8.81
C ALA A 934 -4.28 16.51 7.34
N PRO A 935 -5.14 15.75 6.64
CA PRO A 935 -4.96 15.51 5.21
C PRO A 935 -5.13 16.83 4.45
N VAL A 936 -4.16 17.16 3.61
CA VAL A 936 -4.16 18.38 2.77
C VAL A 936 -4.31 18.00 1.30
N GLU A 937 -5.31 18.56 0.64
CA GLU A 937 -5.56 18.35 -0.79
C GLU A 937 -4.72 19.32 -1.64
N GLU A 938 -4.43 18.93 -2.89
CA GLU A 938 -3.66 19.74 -3.86
C GLU A 938 -4.17 21.18 -3.96
N ARG A 939 -5.49 21.36 -4.08
CA ARG A 939 -6.10 22.69 -4.15
C ARG A 939 -5.77 23.55 -2.93
N GLN A 940 -5.80 22.96 -1.74
CA GLN A 940 -5.52 23.67 -0.49
C GLN A 940 -4.03 24.04 -0.41
N LEU A 941 -3.15 23.16 -0.89
CA LEU A 941 -1.72 23.49 -1.03
C LEU A 941 -1.49 24.63 -2.01
N LEU A 942 -2.17 24.63 -3.16
CA LEU A 942 -2.06 25.71 -4.12
C LEU A 942 -2.54 27.05 -3.55
N GLU A 943 -3.61 27.04 -2.76
CA GLU A 943 -4.10 28.23 -2.04
C GLU A 943 -3.05 28.72 -1.01
N LEU A 944 -2.46 27.83 -0.21
CA LEU A 944 -1.38 28.17 0.74
C LEU A 944 -0.14 28.73 0.04
N LEU A 945 0.29 28.09 -1.06
CA LEU A 945 1.42 28.54 -1.87
C LEU A 945 1.21 29.96 -2.39
N ARG A 946 -0.01 30.28 -2.84
CA ARG A 946 -0.38 31.63 -3.30
C ARG A 946 -0.41 32.65 -2.18
N ASP A 947 -0.90 32.28 -1.00
CA ASP A 947 -0.94 33.17 0.17
C ASP A 947 0.47 33.61 0.62
N PHE A 948 1.43 32.67 0.55
CA PHE A 948 2.83 32.87 0.92
C PHE A 948 3.75 33.12 -0.29
N TYR A 949 3.21 33.43 -1.47
CA TYR A 949 3.98 33.96 -2.60
C TYR A 949 4.23 35.46 -2.43
#